data_AF-A0A397T9Y2-F1
#
_entry.id   AF-A0A397T9Y2-F1
#
_cell.length_a   1.000
_cell.length_b   1.000
_cell.length_c   1.000
_cell.angle_alpha   90.00
_cell.angle_beta   90.00
_cell.angle_gamma   90.00
#
_symmetry.space_group_name_H-M   'P 1'
#
loop_
_entity.id
_entity.type
_entity.pdbx_description
1 polymer ?
#
loop_
_entity_poly.entity_id
_entity_poly.type
_entity_poly.pdbx_seq_one_letter_code
_entity_poly.pdbx_strand_id
1 'polypeptide(L)'
;MNPPKFDKVEDMADLTHLNEASVIHNLRLRYLSDMIYVRLFLVAVNPYRSLPIYTDEIIRSYKNKRRYEMPPHIYAISDIAYHDMLQGRENQSILITGESGAGKTENTKKVIQYIATIASDSTNTKKYGILEQQILQANPILEAFGNAQTIRNNNSSRFGKFIRIEFNSAGQISGANIERYLLEKSRVTYQTPEERNFHIFYQLLKGAPSAIKKKFLLDGSLDDYRFTKHSRKDIDGVDDIAEFEILLNAMNIVGISEDEQVEFFRIVASVLHLGNICVTSGRDDQAHILDTSVAEKVCHVLGVPIDAFIKGLIKPQVKAGREWVAQARTKEQVLYSIEALAKALYERSFGALVERINKAIDTPSNKAYFIGVLDIAGFEIFQTNGFEQLCINYTNEKLQQFFNQHMFILEQEQYKLENIEWDFIDFGLDLQPTIDLIEKTKPVGILACLDEECVMPKATDKTFVEKLHSIWKNKSPKYGVPRFQQGFILNHYAAKVEYTTSGWLNKNKDPLNENVTKLLAHSSQPYIASLFSDFLGDTTDYGTKNRVKRGVFRTVGRRHKEQLHSLMQQLYSTQPHFVRCIVPNAKKMAGKINTPLVLDQLRCNGVLEGIRICRVGFPNRLGFVEFRQRYEILAPRILPEGYVNGREAAHKLLEAFKLEGNQYRIGLSKVFFRAGVLAELEEVRDNKLSLVFTGFQAHCRGKLSRKDYRKLSEKTRAALVIQRNIRAINKLKQNPWWKLYYQIRPMLPSRKDEQIRLLKERIKELEEKLQREIQERRKLESANTQLEVEKITFEELLHNERSLSLEKDELIQKIKFTEEPENIDEYNSTKPSSKDQLLDLEQTNHEMSQLKTTLEETESQKMLLEKLKKNLEDRLGEIHEQYHDASQNKHVAEKNLSALDREVFDLKQLVEEHQDTANGLSEKLRKVEASLLDSQNELTKEKEENQELIKSKVKYNC
;
A
#
# COMPACT_ATOMS: atom_id res chain seq x y z
N MET A 1 23.98 -22.61 -19.10
CA MET A 1 23.39 -21.42 -19.74
C MET A 1 21.93 -21.76 -20.00
N ASN A 2 20.98 -20.87 -19.69
CA ASN A 2 19.57 -21.16 -19.95
C ASN A 2 19.28 -21.11 -21.46
N PRO A 3 18.36 -21.95 -21.98
CA PRO A 3 17.90 -21.87 -23.37
C PRO A 3 17.26 -20.50 -23.68
N PRO A 4 17.33 -19.98 -24.93
CA PRO A 4 16.77 -18.67 -25.32
C PRO A 4 15.26 -18.52 -25.09
N LYS A 5 14.51 -19.61 -24.96
CA LYS A 5 13.07 -19.58 -24.62
C LYS A 5 12.83 -19.00 -23.21
N PHE A 6 13.83 -19.07 -22.33
CA PHE A 6 13.80 -18.46 -21.00
C PHE A 6 14.33 -17.01 -21.01
N ASP A 7 14.54 -16.41 -22.18
CA ASP A 7 14.80 -14.98 -22.28
C ASP A 7 13.54 -14.22 -21.89
N LYS A 8 13.71 -13.24 -21.00
CA LYS A 8 12.64 -12.35 -20.54
C LYS A 8 11.54 -13.06 -19.75
N VAL A 9 11.84 -14.15 -19.02
CA VAL A 9 10.85 -14.79 -18.13
C VAL A 9 10.29 -13.83 -17.10
N GLU A 10 9.01 -13.98 -16.81
CA GLU A 10 8.28 -13.16 -15.83
C GLU A 10 8.62 -13.53 -14.38
N ASP A 11 8.87 -14.80 -14.10
CA ASP A 11 9.31 -15.31 -12.80
C ASP A 11 10.71 -15.91 -12.92
N MET A 12 11.61 -15.48 -12.03
CA MET A 12 12.97 -16.03 -11.98
C MET A 12 13.00 -17.47 -11.49
N ALA A 13 11.98 -17.92 -10.76
CA ALA A 13 11.85 -19.31 -10.32
C ALA A 13 11.66 -20.29 -11.50
N ASP A 14 11.25 -19.80 -12.67
CA ASP A 14 11.07 -20.62 -13.88
C ASP A 14 12.39 -20.91 -14.61
N LEU A 15 13.49 -20.24 -14.25
CA LEU A 15 14.79 -20.47 -14.86
C LEU A 15 15.34 -21.86 -14.48
N THR A 16 15.65 -22.69 -15.48
CA THR A 16 16.25 -24.02 -15.29
C THR A 16 17.58 -23.98 -14.55
N HIS A 17 18.49 -23.09 -14.96
CA HIS A 17 19.76 -22.83 -14.30
C HIS A 17 19.70 -21.49 -13.58
N LEU A 18 19.32 -21.57 -12.30
CA LEU A 18 19.15 -20.42 -11.43
C LEU A 18 20.49 -20.05 -10.76
N ASN A 19 21.30 -19.25 -11.46
CA ASN A 19 22.62 -18.74 -11.02
C ASN A 19 22.72 -17.21 -11.22
N GLU A 20 23.74 -16.56 -10.62
CA GLU A 20 23.91 -15.10 -10.67
C GLU A 20 23.92 -14.55 -12.11
N ALA A 21 24.60 -15.24 -13.03
CA ALA A 21 24.72 -14.82 -14.42
C ALA A 21 23.37 -14.89 -15.16
N SER A 22 22.59 -15.95 -14.95
CA SER A 22 21.25 -16.11 -15.53
C SER A 22 20.28 -15.02 -15.08
N VAL A 23 20.33 -14.66 -13.79
CA VAL A 23 19.48 -13.64 -13.19
C VAL A 23 19.76 -12.27 -13.80
N ILE A 24 21.04 -11.90 -13.87
CA ILE A 24 21.44 -10.63 -14.48
C ILE A 24 21.14 -10.60 -15.97
N HIS A 25 21.33 -11.72 -16.66
CA HIS A 25 21.01 -11.82 -18.07
C HIS A 25 19.52 -11.54 -18.32
N ASN A 26 18.64 -12.19 -17.55
CA ASN A 26 17.20 -11.95 -17.65
C ASN A 26 16.82 -10.50 -17.31
N LEU A 27 17.32 -9.96 -16.19
CA LEU A 27 17.09 -8.56 -15.80
C LEU A 27 17.55 -7.58 -16.87
N ARG A 28 18.72 -7.81 -17.47
CA ARG A 28 19.26 -6.98 -18.55
C ARG A 28 18.37 -7.00 -19.78
N LEU A 29 17.94 -8.18 -20.24
CA LEU A 29 17.08 -8.29 -21.44
C LEU A 29 15.70 -7.68 -21.21
N ARG A 30 15.13 -7.86 -20.02
CA ARG A 30 13.84 -7.26 -19.64
C ARG A 30 13.93 -5.74 -19.52
N TYR A 31 14.96 -5.22 -18.86
CA TYR A 31 15.21 -3.77 -18.74
C TYR A 31 15.36 -3.10 -20.10
N LEU A 32 16.12 -3.71 -21.02
CA LEU A 32 16.28 -3.20 -22.39
C LEU A 32 14.99 -3.26 -23.22
N SER A 33 13.96 -3.98 -22.75
CA SER A 33 12.65 -4.11 -23.38
C SER A 33 11.54 -3.41 -22.58
N ASP A 34 11.88 -2.47 -21.71
CA ASP A 34 10.94 -1.71 -20.85
C ASP A 34 10.10 -2.54 -19.86
N MET A 35 10.51 -3.78 -19.61
CA MET A 35 9.92 -4.61 -18.56
C MET A 35 10.74 -4.49 -17.29
N ILE A 36 10.36 -3.56 -16.42
CA ILE A 36 11.13 -3.20 -15.23
C ILE A 36 10.85 -4.09 -14.00
N TYR A 37 9.78 -4.87 -14.03
CA TYR A 37 9.36 -5.74 -12.93
C TYR A 37 9.55 -7.22 -13.28
N VAL A 38 10.01 -8.02 -12.30
CA VAL A 38 10.19 -9.47 -12.37
C VAL A 38 9.75 -10.14 -11.06
N ARG A 39 9.18 -11.35 -11.14
CA ARG A 39 8.75 -12.16 -9.98
C ARG A 39 9.87 -13.04 -9.45
N LEU A 40 9.80 -13.23 -8.13
CA LEU A 40 10.40 -14.22 -7.25
C LEU A 40 9.85 -13.83 -5.87
N PHE A 41 10.39 -12.73 -5.36
CA PHE A 41 9.70 -11.57 -4.81
C PHE A 41 9.80 -10.44 -5.86
N LEU A 42 9.07 -9.32 -5.73
CA LEU A 42 9.06 -8.33 -6.81
C LEU A 42 10.41 -7.60 -6.90
N VAL A 43 11.16 -7.84 -7.98
CA VAL A 43 12.38 -7.07 -8.30
C VAL A 43 12.00 -5.95 -9.28
N ALA A 44 12.34 -4.71 -8.94
CA ALA A 44 12.04 -3.52 -9.73
C ALA A 44 13.32 -2.79 -10.14
N VAL A 45 13.57 -2.61 -11.45
CA VAL A 45 14.75 -1.88 -11.95
C VAL A 45 14.34 -0.47 -12.39
N ASN A 46 14.94 0.57 -11.81
CA ASN A 46 14.54 1.95 -12.10
C ASN A 46 14.73 2.31 -13.58
N PRO A 47 13.68 2.69 -14.34
CA PRO A 47 13.82 3.05 -15.75
C PRO A 47 14.49 4.42 -16.00
N TYR A 48 14.53 5.31 -14.99
CA TYR A 48 14.89 6.74 -15.17
C TYR A 48 14.06 7.48 -16.23
N ARG A 49 12.89 6.93 -16.59
CA ARG A 49 11.93 7.54 -17.52
C ARG A 49 10.51 7.13 -17.17
N SER A 50 9.56 7.96 -17.53
CA SER A 50 8.13 7.65 -17.41
C SER A 50 7.75 6.54 -18.38
N LEU A 51 7.08 5.50 -17.88
CA LEU A 51 6.55 4.40 -18.68
C LEU A 51 5.01 4.46 -18.66
N PRO A 52 4.32 4.12 -19.78
CA PRO A 52 2.85 4.17 -19.87
C PRO A 52 2.18 2.96 -19.18
N ILE A 53 2.69 2.55 -18.02
CA ILE A 53 2.22 1.38 -17.25
C ILE A 53 1.46 1.76 -15.96
N TYR A 54 1.36 3.06 -15.67
CA TYR A 54 0.73 3.60 -14.47
C TYR A 54 -0.54 4.40 -14.78
N THR A 55 -1.40 3.86 -15.65
CA THR A 55 -2.69 4.47 -16.03
C THR A 55 -3.85 3.81 -15.27
N ASP A 56 -4.98 4.51 -15.17
CA ASP A 56 -6.19 3.97 -14.53
C ASP A 56 -6.72 2.71 -15.23
N GLU A 57 -6.51 2.60 -16.55
CA GLU A 57 -6.83 1.39 -17.31
C GLU A 57 -6.01 0.19 -16.85
N ILE A 58 -4.70 0.40 -16.63
CA ILE A 58 -3.83 -0.64 -16.09
C ILE A 58 -4.25 -0.99 -14.66
N ILE A 59 -4.54 -0.01 -13.79
CA ILE A 59 -5.05 -0.28 -12.44
C ILE A 59 -6.28 -1.20 -12.47
N ARG A 60 -7.26 -0.90 -13.33
CA ARG A 60 -8.47 -1.75 -13.50
C ARG A 60 -8.14 -3.14 -14.04
N SER A 61 -7.14 -3.27 -14.89
CA SER A 61 -6.74 -4.57 -15.44
C SER A 61 -6.16 -5.51 -14.38
N TYR A 62 -5.54 -4.97 -13.33
CA TYR A 62 -4.96 -5.75 -12.22
C TYR A 62 -5.96 -6.05 -11.08
N LYS A 63 -7.11 -5.37 -11.04
CA LYS A 63 -8.13 -5.55 -9.99
C LYS A 63 -8.69 -6.97 -9.99
N ASN A 64 -8.62 -7.63 -8.83
CA ASN A 64 -9.16 -8.97 -8.58
C ASN A 64 -8.59 -10.02 -9.55
N LYS A 65 -7.31 -9.89 -9.90
CA LYS A 65 -6.62 -10.84 -10.79
C LYS A 65 -5.72 -11.75 -10.01
N ARG A 66 -5.67 -13.01 -10.42
CA ARG A 66 -4.74 -13.98 -9.83
C ARG A 66 -3.31 -13.63 -10.24
N ARG A 67 -2.35 -14.01 -9.39
CA ARG A 67 -0.91 -13.73 -9.58
C ARG A 67 -0.40 -14.08 -10.99
N TYR A 68 -0.86 -15.15 -11.62
CA TYR A 68 -0.35 -15.59 -12.93
C TYR A 68 -1.15 -15.08 -14.14
N GLU A 69 -2.26 -14.37 -13.94
CA GLU A 69 -3.12 -13.89 -15.03
C GLU A 69 -2.60 -12.61 -15.68
N MET A 70 -1.86 -11.81 -14.90
CA MET A 70 -1.27 -10.55 -15.34
C MET A 70 0.26 -10.63 -15.27
N PRO A 71 1.01 -9.81 -16.02
CA PRO A 71 2.46 -9.76 -15.93
C PRO A 71 2.93 -9.15 -14.58
N PRO A 72 4.19 -9.37 -14.18
CA PRO A 72 4.74 -8.83 -12.93
C PRO A 72 4.65 -7.30 -12.90
N HIS A 73 4.07 -6.77 -11.82
CA HIS A 73 3.90 -5.33 -11.61
C HIS A 73 3.70 -5.02 -10.13
N ILE A 74 3.98 -3.79 -9.70
CA ILE A 74 3.75 -3.34 -8.32
C ILE A 74 2.27 -3.44 -7.91
N TYR A 75 1.36 -3.17 -8.84
CA TYR A 75 -0.09 -3.32 -8.65
C TYR A 75 -0.51 -4.75 -8.33
N ALA A 76 0.16 -5.77 -8.89
CA ALA A 76 -0.14 -7.16 -8.54
C ALA A 76 0.17 -7.46 -7.08
N ILE A 77 1.26 -6.91 -6.54
CA ILE A 77 1.61 -7.09 -5.12
C ILE A 77 0.62 -6.33 -4.22
N SER A 78 0.22 -5.12 -4.63
CA SER A 78 -0.79 -4.35 -3.90
C SER A 78 -2.17 -5.03 -3.90
N ASP A 79 -2.57 -5.63 -5.02
CA ASP A 79 -3.84 -6.38 -5.14
C ASP A 79 -3.83 -7.63 -4.25
N ILE A 80 -2.72 -8.38 -4.26
CA ILE A 80 -2.54 -9.56 -3.40
C ILE A 80 -2.63 -9.15 -1.92
N ALA A 81 -1.86 -8.14 -1.50
CA ALA A 81 -1.91 -7.68 -0.11
C ALA A 81 -3.33 -7.24 0.29
N TYR A 82 -4.04 -6.51 -0.58
CA TYR A 82 -5.41 -6.10 -0.28
C TYR A 82 -6.38 -7.28 -0.18
N HIS A 83 -6.32 -8.25 -1.09
CA HIS A 83 -7.17 -9.44 -1.04
C HIS A 83 -6.85 -10.35 0.14
N ASP A 84 -5.56 -10.60 0.41
CA ASP A 84 -5.11 -11.43 1.53
C ASP A 84 -5.56 -10.83 2.87
N MET A 85 -5.54 -9.50 3.01
CA MET A 85 -6.09 -8.80 4.17
C MET A 85 -7.59 -9.07 4.35
N LEU A 86 -8.39 -8.95 3.28
CA LEU A 86 -9.84 -9.11 3.35
C LEU A 86 -10.28 -10.57 3.57
N GLN A 87 -9.58 -11.52 2.95
CA GLN A 87 -9.88 -12.95 3.07
C GLN A 87 -9.31 -13.54 4.36
N GLY A 88 -8.05 -13.24 4.66
CA GLY A 88 -7.33 -13.77 5.82
C GLY A 88 -7.68 -13.07 7.12
N ARG A 89 -8.26 -11.86 7.07
CA ARG A 89 -8.52 -11.01 8.24
C ARG A 89 -7.26 -10.74 9.07
N GLU A 90 -6.11 -10.65 8.38
CA GLU A 90 -4.79 -10.41 8.96
C GLU A 90 -4.16 -9.14 8.38
N ASN A 91 -3.42 -8.41 9.21
CA ASN A 91 -2.72 -7.20 8.77
C ASN A 91 -1.59 -7.54 7.81
N GLN A 92 -1.32 -6.65 6.85
CA GLN A 92 -0.33 -6.89 5.81
C GLN A 92 0.77 -5.82 5.85
N SER A 93 1.93 -6.13 5.31
CA SER A 93 2.98 -5.14 5.09
C SER A 93 3.64 -5.28 3.73
N ILE A 94 4.00 -4.16 3.10
CA ILE A 94 4.73 -4.11 1.83
C ILE A 94 6.07 -3.40 2.10
N LEU A 95 7.16 -4.17 2.07
CA LEU A 95 8.51 -3.69 2.37
C LEU A 95 9.24 -3.39 1.08
N ILE A 96 9.50 -2.10 0.83
CA ILE A 96 10.18 -1.61 -0.36
C ILE A 96 11.61 -1.20 0.03
N THR A 97 12.60 -1.96 -0.42
CA THR A 97 14.02 -1.74 -0.09
C THR A 97 14.84 -1.51 -1.35
N GLY A 98 16.02 -0.90 -1.19
CA GLY A 98 16.99 -0.72 -2.27
C GLY A 98 17.87 0.51 -2.05
N GLU A 99 18.93 0.64 -2.84
CA GLU A 99 19.85 1.79 -2.76
C GLU A 99 19.14 3.14 -2.98
N SER A 100 19.82 4.23 -2.60
CA SER A 100 19.36 5.58 -2.95
C SER A 100 19.26 5.75 -4.46
N GLY A 101 18.15 6.30 -4.96
CA GLY A 101 17.88 6.45 -6.38
C GLY A 101 17.31 5.20 -7.07
N ALA A 102 17.02 4.12 -6.35
CA ALA A 102 16.44 2.90 -6.92
C ALA A 102 14.93 3.03 -7.26
N GLY A 103 14.26 4.14 -6.91
CA GLY A 103 12.84 4.35 -7.17
C GLY A 103 11.89 3.81 -6.10
N LYS A 104 12.35 3.66 -4.85
CA LYS A 104 11.53 3.17 -3.72
C LYS A 104 10.27 4.02 -3.50
N THR A 105 10.46 5.32 -3.29
CA THR A 105 9.37 6.28 -3.05
C THR A 105 8.37 6.34 -4.20
N GLU A 106 8.82 6.19 -5.45
CA GLU A 106 7.92 6.11 -6.60
C GLU A 106 7.08 4.83 -6.56
N ASN A 107 7.67 3.66 -6.25
CA ASN A 107 6.89 2.44 -6.04
C ASN A 107 5.92 2.57 -4.86
N THR A 108 6.32 3.21 -3.76
CA THR A 108 5.43 3.52 -2.61
C THR A 108 4.22 4.35 -3.06
N LYS A 109 4.44 5.41 -3.85
CA LYS A 109 3.35 6.22 -4.43
C LYS A 109 2.41 5.36 -5.28
N LYS A 110 2.95 4.43 -6.08
CA LYS A 110 2.13 3.52 -6.92
C LYS A 110 1.33 2.50 -6.10
N VAL A 111 1.89 1.99 -5.00
CA VAL A 111 1.18 1.12 -4.05
C VAL A 111 -0.01 1.87 -3.44
N ILE A 112 0.25 3.07 -2.90
CA ILE A 112 -0.79 3.92 -2.28
C ILE A 112 -1.86 4.29 -3.31
N GLN A 113 -1.45 4.71 -4.51
CA GLN A 113 -2.36 5.05 -5.61
C GLN A 113 -3.27 3.87 -5.98
N TYR A 114 -2.71 2.65 -6.06
CA TYR A 114 -3.49 1.45 -6.36
C TYR A 114 -4.53 1.16 -5.27
N ILE A 115 -4.07 1.09 -4.01
CA ILE A 115 -4.92 0.83 -2.84
C ILE A 115 -6.03 1.87 -2.72
N ALA A 116 -5.70 3.15 -2.86
CA ALA A 116 -6.67 4.24 -2.85
C ALA A 116 -7.74 4.09 -3.93
N THR A 117 -7.35 3.66 -5.14
CA THR A 117 -8.28 3.52 -6.27
C THR A 117 -9.19 2.29 -6.12
N ILE A 118 -8.69 1.18 -5.57
CA ILE A 118 -9.48 -0.05 -5.41
C ILE A 118 -10.41 -0.02 -4.20
N ALA A 119 -9.99 0.67 -3.12
CA ALA A 119 -10.72 0.74 -1.85
C ALA A 119 -11.74 1.88 -1.82
N SER A 120 -11.66 2.85 -2.75
CA SER A 120 -12.69 3.87 -2.92
C SER A 120 -13.92 3.29 -3.62
N ASP A 121 -15.06 3.28 -2.95
CA ASP A 121 -16.35 2.97 -3.59
C ASP A 121 -16.75 4.13 -4.50
N SER A 122 -16.54 4.00 -5.81
CA SER A 122 -17.13 4.97 -6.72
C SER A 122 -17.40 4.44 -8.13
N THR A 123 -18.70 4.34 -8.38
CA THR A 123 -19.38 4.53 -9.67
C THR A 123 -19.04 5.85 -10.38
N ASN A 124 -18.17 6.69 -9.80
CA ASN A 124 -17.71 7.98 -10.33
C ASN A 124 -16.22 7.92 -10.70
N THR A 125 -15.96 7.81 -11.99
CA THR A 125 -14.67 7.45 -12.58
C THR A 125 -13.59 8.56 -12.60
N LYS A 126 -13.70 9.66 -11.84
CA LYS A 126 -12.82 10.83 -12.08
C LYS A 126 -12.27 11.62 -10.88
N LYS A 127 -12.61 11.35 -9.62
CA LYS A 127 -11.99 12.07 -8.48
C LYS A 127 -11.78 11.14 -7.29
N TYR A 128 -10.52 11.06 -6.84
CA TYR A 128 -10.15 10.49 -5.55
C TYR A 128 -10.94 11.16 -4.43
N GLY A 129 -11.36 10.41 -3.41
CA GLY A 129 -11.94 10.98 -2.20
C GLY A 129 -10.94 11.88 -1.46
N ILE A 130 -11.45 12.67 -0.51
CA ILE A 130 -10.64 13.68 0.20
C ILE A 130 -9.50 13.00 0.96
N LEU A 131 -9.79 11.91 1.67
CA LEU A 131 -8.81 11.18 2.48
C LEU A 131 -7.69 10.59 1.61
N GLU A 132 -8.04 10.00 0.47
CA GLU A 132 -7.10 9.45 -0.50
C GLU A 132 -6.20 10.54 -1.08
N GLN A 133 -6.76 11.72 -1.38
CA GLN A 133 -5.97 12.87 -1.82
C GLN A 133 -5.02 13.34 -0.72
N GLN A 134 -5.46 13.42 0.53
CA GLN A 134 -4.61 13.82 1.65
C GLN A 134 -3.44 12.86 1.86
N ILE A 135 -3.68 11.55 1.79
CA ILE A 135 -2.61 10.53 1.90
C ILE A 135 -1.59 10.68 0.76
N LEU A 136 -2.04 10.94 -0.47
CA LEU A 136 -1.14 11.15 -1.61
C LEU A 136 -0.35 12.47 -1.48
N GLN A 137 -1.00 13.55 -1.05
CA GLN A 137 -0.40 14.88 -0.89
C GLN A 137 0.49 15.02 0.36
N ALA A 138 0.45 14.08 1.30
CA ALA A 138 1.41 14.02 2.38
C ALA A 138 2.85 13.82 1.88
N ASN A 139 3.05 13.13 0.74
CA ASN A 139 4.40 12.85 0.22
C ASN A 139 5.18 14.11 -0.16
N PRO A 140 4.68 15.05 -1.00
CA PRO A 140 5.39 16.30 -1.30
C PRO A 140 5.87 17.06 -0.06
N ILE A 141 5.05 17.09 1.00
CA ILE A 141 5.39 17.74 2.28
C ILE A 141 6.58 17.03 2.93
N LEU A 142 6.50 15.70 3.04
CA LEU A 142 7.58 14.89 3.60
C LEU A 142 8.85 14.94 2.75
N GLU A 143 8.74 15.04 1.42
CA GLU A 143 9.88 15.18 0.52
C GLU A 143 10.58 16.54 0.69
N ALA A 144 9.82 17.64 0.79
CA ALA A 144 10.40 18.96 1.01
C ALA A 144 11.25 19.04 2.30
N PHE A 145 10.73 18.48 3.41
CA PHE A 145 11.39 18.55 4.72
C PHE A 145 12.31 17.35 5.03
N GLY A 146 12.17 16.23 4.33
CA GLY A 146 12.88 14.98 4.63
C GLY A 146 13.84 14.51 3.55
N ASN A 147 13.78 15.07 2.34
CA ASN A 147 14.65 14.69 1.24
C ASN A 147 15.72 15.74 0.96
N ALA A 148 16.84 15.26 0.42
CA ALA A 148 17.96 16.08 -0.01
C ALA A 148 18.63 15.47 -1.25
N GLN A 149 19.39 16.29 -1.98
CA GLN A 149 20.25 15.80 -3.06
C GLN A 149 21.53 15.19 -2.49
N THR A 150 21.82 13.96 -2.91
CA THR A 150 23.11 13.29 -2.75
C THR A 150 23.84 13.20 -4.09
N ILE A 151 25.11 12.78 -4.08
CA ILE A 151 25.89 12.53 -5.31
C ILE A 151 25.13 11.56 -6.25
N ARG A 152 24.49 10.54 -5.68
CA ARG A 152 23.81 9.47 -6.44
C ARG A 152 22.35 9.73 -6.77
N ASN A 153 21.67 10.64 -6.08
CA ASN A 153 20.22 10.87 -6.27
C ASN A 153 19.85 12.34 -6.01
N ASN A 154 19.05 12.92 -6.91
CA ASN A 154 18.65 14.33 -6.80
C ASN A 154 17.57 14.56 -5.74
N ASN A 155 16.74 13.54 -5.45
CA ASN A 155 15.67 13.60 -4.46
C ASN A 155 15.75 12.34 -3.58
N SER A 156 16.72 12.33 -2.64
CA SER A 156 16.97 11.19 -1.76
C SER A 156 16.27 11.37 -0.43
N SER A 157 15.36 10.46 -0.09
CA SER A 157 14.81 10.36 1.27
C SER A 157 15.95 10.11 2.26
N ARG A 158 16.10 11.00 3.25
CA ARG A 158 17.09 10.90 4.34
C ARG A 158 16.41 10.62 5.69
N PHE A 159 15.26 9.96 5.62
CA PHE A 159 14.51 9.38 6.72
C PHE A 159 13.78 8.14 6.20
N GLY A 160 13.49 7.19 7.09
CA GLY A 160 12.59 6.07 6.82
C GLY A 160 11.15 6.45 7.13
N LYS A 161 10.21 5.95 6.35
CA LYS A 161 8.77 6.15 6.58
C LYS A 161 8.02 4.82 6.53
N PHE A 162 7.18 4.60 7.52
CA PHE A 162 6.23 3.50 7.55
C PHE A 162 4.83 4.09 7.49
N ILE A 163 4.14 3.87 6.37
CA ILE A 163 2.81 4.41 6.10
C ILE A 163 1.80 3.28 6.33
N ARG A 164 1.05 3.35 7.41
CA ARG A 164 -0.04 2.42 7.72
C ARG A 164 -1.33 2.96 7.13
N ILE A 165 -1.90 2.27 6.15
CA ILE A 165 -3.22 2.57 5.61
C ILE A 165 -4.21 1.69 6.35
N GLU A 166 -5.19 2.30 7.01
CA GLU A 166 -6.16 1.60 7.85
C GLU A 166 -7.47 1.40 7.09
N PHE A 167 -8.10 0.26 7.35
CA PHE A 167 -9.33 -0.17 6.67
C PHE A 167 -10.41 -0.53 7.69
N ASN A 168 -11.67 -0.30 7.30
CA ASN A 168 -12.82 -0.82 8.00
C ASN A 168 -13.07 -2.31 7.62
N SER A 169 -14.03 -2.95 8.27
CA SER A 169 -14.39 -4.36 7.99
C SER A 169 -14.92 -4.61 6.57
N ALA A 170 -15.36 -3.56 5.85
CA ALA A 170 -15.81 -3.63 4.46
C ALA A 170 -14.67 -3.45 3.45
N GLY A 171 -13.43 -3.18 3.90
CA GLY A 171 -12.27 -2.97 3.04
C GLY A 171 -12.10 -1.54 2.52
N GLN A 172 -12.89 -0.59 2.98
CA GLN A 172 -12.73 0.83 2.63
C GLN A 172 -11.68 1.48 3.52
N ILE A 173 -10.98 2.51 3.00
CA ILE A 173 -9.97 3.25 3.77
C ILE A 173 -10.67 4.05 4.87
N SER A 174 -10.26 3.81 6.12
CA SER A 174 -10.81 4.42 7.33
C SER A 174 -9.87 5.45 7.95
N GLY A 175 -8.61 5.50 7.51
CA GLY A 175 -7.60 6.44 7.99
C GLY A 175 -6.19 6.03 7.52
N ALA A 176 -5.18 6.79 7.92
CA ALA A 176 -3.79 6.40 7.77
C ALA A 176 -2.92 6.96 8.90
N ASN A 177 -1.76 6.35 9.13
CA ASN A 177 -0.77 6.82 10.09
C ASN A 177 0.65 6.68 9.51
N ILE A 178 1.43 7.74 9.58
CA ILE A 178 2.81 7.80 9.08
C ILE A 178 3.76 7.83 10.27
N GLU A 179 4.58 6.79 10.41
CA GLU A 179 5.65 6.74 11.39
C GLU A 179 6.99 7.08 10.71
N ARG A 180 7.74 8.00 11.32
CA ARG A 180 9.07 8.41 10.84
C ARG A 180 10.18 7.70 11.62
N TYR A 181 11.20 7.29 10.90
CA TYR A 181 12.39 6.63 11.44
C TYR A 181 13.63 7.34 10.90
N LEU A 182 14.71 7.41 11.69
CA LEU A 182 16.06 7.69 11.18
C LEU A 182 16.23 8.97 10.34
N LEU A 183 15.79 10.14 10.82
CA LEU A 183 16.12 11.40 10.15
C LEU A 183 17.63 11.68 10.25
N GLU A 184 18.31 11.86 9.11
CA GLU A 184 19.73 12.22 9.04
C GLU A 184 19.97 13.70 9.44
N LYS A 185 19.79 14.01 10.71
CA LYS A 185 19.89 15.38 11.23
C LYS A 185 21.26 16.03 11.04
N SER A 186 22.35 15.25 10.92
CA SER A 186 23.68 15.80 10.66
C SER A 186 23.75 16.60 9.36
N ARG A 187 22.87 16.29 8.40
CA ARG A 187 22.74 17.03 7.14
C ARG A 187 22.28 18.47 7.32
N VAL A 188 21.63 18.82 8.42
CA VAL A 188 21.20 20.21 8.68
C VAL A 188 22.41 21.14 8.74
N THR A 189 23.52 20.68 9.32
CA THR A 189 24.68 21.53 9.62
C THR A 189 25.87 21.28 8.72
N TYR A 190 25.96 20.11 8.08
CA TYR A 190 27.08 19.72 7.25
C TYR A 190 26.64 18.94 6.01
N GLN A 191 27.21 19.29 4.86
CA GLN A 191 27.06 18.58 3.59
C GLN A 191 28.41 18.60 2.84
N THR A 192 28.63 17.66 1.94
CA THR A 192 29.76 17.74 1.01
C THR A 192 29.44 18.73 -0.12
N PRO A 193 30.45 19.30 -0.82
CA PRO A 193 30.21 20.33 -1.84
C PRO A 193 29.34 19.91 -3.03
N GLU A 194 29.22 18.61 -3.28
CA GLU A 194 28.40 18.04 -4.36
C GLU A 194 26.97 17.71 -3.92
N GLU A 195 26.64 17.88 -2.64
CA GLU A 195 25.34 17.56 -2.05
C GLU A 195 24.53 18.82 -1.69
N ARG A 196 23.23 18.63 -1.40
CA ARG A 196 22.36 19.66 -0.82
C ARG A 196 22.01 19.36 0.62
N ASN A 197 21.63 20.42 1.33
CA ASN A 197 20.79 20.34 2.52
C ASN A 197 19.35 19.90 2.13
N PHE A 198 18.43 19.80 3.10
CA PHE A 198 17.03 19.47 2.81
C PHE A 198 16.39 20.47 1.83
N HIS A 199 15.49 19.98 0.96
CA HIS A 199 14.95 20.79 -0.15
C HIS A 199 14.26 22.07 0.32
N ILE A 200 13.56 22.02 1.46
CA ILE A 200 12.84 23.15 2.04
C ILE A 200 13.71 24.41 2.24
N PHE A 201 15.01 24.28 2.54
CA PHE A 201 15.90 25.44 2.71
C PHE A 201 16.00 26.27 1.44
N TYR A 202 16.05 25.61 0.28
CA TYR A 202 16.20 26.26 -1.01
C TYR A 202 14.85 26.72 -1.56
N GLN A 203 13.81 25.89 -1.38
CA GLN A 203 12.43 26.24 -1.73
C GLN A 203 11.96 27.49 -0.97
N LEU A 204 12.28 27.61 0.33
CA LEU A 204 11.96 28.80 1.12
C LEU A 204 12.76 30.03 0.66
N LEU A 205 14.08 29.90 0.46
CA LEU A 205 14.93 31.04 0.07
C LEU A 205 14.65 31.54 -1.35
N LYS A 206 14.32 30.66 -2.29
CA LYS A 206 13.99 31.01 -3.68
C LYS A 206 12.51 31.36 -3.81
N GLY A 207 11.61 30.44 -3.47
CA GLY A 207 10.17 30.49 -3.76
C GLY A 207 9.29 31.27 -2.78
N ALA A 208 9.72 31.54 -1.54
CA ALA A 208 8.81 32.18 -0.58
C ALA A 208 8.42 33.63 -0.97
N PRO A 209 7.17 34.05 -0.68
CA PRO A 209 6.74 35.45 -0.85
C PRO A 209 7.62 36.44 -0.07
N SER A 210 7.79 37.65 -0.62
CA SER A 210 8.58 38.71 0.01
C SER A 210 8.10 39.04 1.44
N ALA A 211 6.80 38.93 1.71
CA ALA A 211 6.24 39.13 3.05
C ALA A 211 6.78 38.12 4.07
N ILE A 212 6.85 36.84 3.71
CA ILE A 212 7.40 35.77 4.58
C ILE A 212 8.90 35.98 4.77
N LYS A 213 9.64 36.29 3.70
CA LYS A 213 11.08 36.56 3.78
C LYS A 213 11.39 37.75 4.70
N LYS A 214 10.64 38.85 4.58
CA LYS A 214 10.76 40.01 5.49
C LYS A 214 10.41 39.66 6.93
N LYS A 215 9.33 38.90 7.16
CA LYS A 215 8.90 38.47 8.50
C LYS A 215 9.98 37.66 9.23
N PHE A 216 10.73 36.84 8.50
CA PHE A 216 11.81 36.01 9.06
C PHE A 216 13.21 36.54 8.83
N LEU A 217 13.33 37.81 8.40
CA LEU A 217 14.62 38.49 8.18
C LEU A 217 15.53 37.72 7.20
N LEU A 218 14.93 37.09 6.18
CA LEU A 218 15.63 36.36 5.12
C LEU A 218 15.96 37.29 3.95
N ASP A 219 16.90 38.20 4.18
CA ASP A 219 17.39 39.21 3.25
C ASP A 219 18.52 38.71 2.33
N GLY A 220 19.24 37.66 2.76
CA GLY A 220 20.36 37.07 2.02
C GLY A 220 19.99 36.05 0.93
N SER A 221 20.97 35.79 0.06
CA SER A 221 21.02 34.70 -0.91
C SER A 221 21.50 33.39 -0.27
N LEU A 222 21.54 32.29 -1.04
CA LEU A 222 22.04 30.99 -0.56
C LEU A 222 23.49 31.02 -0.05
N ASP A 223 24.32 31.94 -0.55
CA ASP A 223 25.73 32.09 -0.16
C ASP A 223 25.92 32.81 1.18
N ASP A 224 24.88 33.51 1.64
CA ASP A 224 24.90 34.29 2.87
C ASP A 224 24.62 33.44 4.12
N TYR A 225 24.13 32.20 3.93
CA TYR A 225 23.84 31.28 5.03
C TYR A 225 24.83 30.12 5.08
N ARG A 226 25.55 29.98 6.20
CA ARG A 226 26.65 29.00 6.37
C ARG A 226 26.23 27.55 6.08
N PHE A 227 25.03 27.15 6.48
CA PHE A 227 24.52 25.77 6.31
C PHE A 227 24.04 25.45 4.88
N THR A 228 24.04 26.43 3.97
CA THR A 228 23.79 26.22 2.53
C THR A 228 24.93 26.71 1.65
N LYS A 229 25.80 27.60 2.15
CA LYS A 229 26.87 28.27 1.39
C LYS A 229 27.77 27.33 0.59
N HIS A 230 28.15 26.20 1.18
CA HIS A 230 29.08 25.25 0.56
C HIS A 230 28.37 24.09 -0.13
N SER A 231 27.04 24.13 -0.23
CA SER A 231 26.25 23.10 -0.90
C SER A 231 26.02 23.42 -2.39
N ARG A 232 25.60 22.41 -3.15
CA ARG A 232 25.10 22.63 -4.51
C ARG A 232 23.84 23.50 -4.49
N LYS A 233 23.72 24.47 -5.39
CA LYS A 233 22.62 25.47 -5.36
C LYS A 233 21.40 25.06 -6.16
N ASP A 234 21.63 24.36 -7.27
CA ASP A 234 20.60 23.99 -8.25
C ASP A 234 20.63 22.49 -8.55
N ILE A 235 19.44 21.92 -8.71
CA ILE A 235 19.24 20.53 -9.14
C ILE A 235 18.88 20.54 -10.62
N ASP A 236 19.55 19.69 -11.41
CA ASP A 236 19.29 19.59 -12.84
C ASP A 236 17.84 19.15 -13.09
N GLY A 237 17.07 19.99 -13.78
CA GLY A 237 15.68 19.71 -14.17
C GLY A 237 14.62 19.94 -13.08
N VAL A 238 14.97 20.56 -11.95
CA VAL A 238 14.03 20.88 -10.86
C VAL A 238 14.05 22.38 -10.58
N ASP A 239 12.87 23.00 -10.55
CA ASP A 239 12.70 24.40 -10.19
C ASP A 239 12.21 24.52 -8.74
N ASP A 240 13.09 24.97 -7.85
CA ASP A 240 12.77 25.15 -6.42
C ASP A 240 11.61 26.14 -6.18
N ILE A 241 11.32 27.06 -7.12
CA ILE A 241 10.18 27.99 -7.02
C ILE A 241 8.87 27.25 -7.24
N ALA A 242 8.76 26.51 -8.35
CA ALA A 242 7.59 25.70 -8.66
C ALA A 242 7.35 24.62 -7.59
N GLU A 243 8.42 23.99 -7.08
CA GLU A 243 8.33 23.01 -5.99
C GLU A 243 7.81 23.64 -4.68
N PHE A 244 8.11 24.91 -4.40
CA PHE A 244 7.54 25.60 -3.25
C PHE A 244 6.03 25.83 -3.40
N GLU A 245 5.54 26.14 -4.60
CA GLU A 245 4.10 26.24 -4.87
C GLU A 245 3.40 24.89 -4.72
N ILE A 246 4.03 23.80 -5.19
CA ILE A 246 3.54 22.43 -5.00
C ILE A 246 3.45 22.09 -3.51
N LEU A 247 4.48 22.48 -2.73
CA LEU A 247 4.49 22.30 -1.27
C LEU A 247 3.31 23.01 -0.59
N LEU A 248 3.08 24.29 -0.91
CA LEU A 248 1.97 25.06 -0.33
C LEU A 248 0.61 24.44 -0.69
N ASN A 249 0.43 24.05 -1.96
CA ASN A 249 -0.79 23.37 -2.40
C ASN A 249 -1.00 22.04 -1.67
N ALA A 250 0.06 21.25 -1.47
CA ALA A 250 0.00 19.99 -0.73
C ALA A 250 -0.36 20.23 0.75
N MET A 251 0.25 21.22 1.41
CA MET A 251 -0.07 21.62 2.79
C MET A 251 -1.55 22.03 2.93
N ASN A 252 -2.07 22.79 1.96
CA ASN A 252 -3.47 23.20 1.93
C ASN A 252 -4.42 22.00 1.77
N ILE A 253 -4.13 21.07 0.86
CA ILE A 253 -4.97 19.88 0.64
C ILE A 253 -4.98 18.96 1.86
N VAL A 254 -3.84 18.77 2.51
CA VAL A 254 -3.74 18.01 3.77
C VAL A 254 -4.50 18.72 4.90
N GLY A 255 -4.71 20.04 4.80
CA GLY A 255 -5.45 20.83 5.78
C GLY A 255 -4.55 21.45 6.85
N ILE A 256 -3.30 21.76 6.52
CA ILE A 256 -2.40 22.58 7.34
C ILE A 256 -2.69 24.05 7.05
N SER A 257 -3.10 24.80 8.06
CA SER A 257 -3.49 26.21 7.91
C SER A 257 -2.29 27.11 7.57
N GLU A 258 -2.52 28.26 6.91
CA GLU A 258 -1.46 29.20 6.55
C GLU A 258 -0.63 29.66 7.77
N ASP A 259 -1.28 29.85 8.93
CA ASP A 259 -0.59 30.19 10.18
C ASP A 259 0.36 29.08 10.63
N GLU A 260 -0.07 27.81 10.56
CA GLU A 260 0.79 26.66 10.86
C GLU A 260 1.94 26.53 9.85
N GLN A 261 1.70 26.77 8.55
CA GLN A 261 2.73 26.75 7.51
C GLN A 261 3.85 27.74 7.83
N VAL A 262 3.48 28.96 8.21
CA VAL A 262 4.41 30.02 8.61
C VAL A 262 5.24 29.58 9.82
N GLU A 263 4.67 28.87 10.79
CA GLU A 263 5.43 28.37 11.95
C GLU A 263 6.46 27.27 11.58
N PHE A 264 6.17 26.40 10.60
CA PHE A 264 7.19 25.48 10.07
C PHE A 264 8.32 26.24 9.36
N PHE A 265 8.00 27.25 8.57
CA PHE A 265 9.01 28.09 7.90
C PHE A 265 9.86 28.91 8.88
N ARG A 266 9.28 29.33 10.01
CA ARG A 266 9.99 30.01 11.11
C ARG A 266 11.17 29.17 11.62
N ILE A 267 10.98 27.86 11.80
CA ILE A 267 12.04 26.96 12.26
C ILE A 267 13.16 26.89 11.22
N VAL A 268 12.82 26.71 9.94
CA VAL A 268 13.79 26.65 8.84
C VAL A 268 14.62 27.94 8.77
N ALA A 269 13.96 29.10 8.90
CA ALA A 269 14.63 30.40 8.95
C ALA A 269 15.54 30.53 10.19
N SER A 270 15.08 30.08 11.36
CA SER A 270 15.87 30.10 12.60
C SER A 270 17.14 29.27 12.47
N VAL A 271 17.05 28.09 11.83
CA VAL A 271 18.19 27.21 11.58
C VAL A 271 19.22 27.85 10.63
N LEU A 272 18.75 28.54 9.58
CA LEU A 272 19.64 29.29 8.67
C LEU A 272 20.41 30.39 9.42
N HIS A 273 19.71 31.19 10.25
CA HIS A 273 20.34 32.25 11.03
C HIS A 273 21.28 31.73 12.12
N LEU A 274 20.96 30.60 12.77
CA LEU A 274 21.83 29.95 13.75
C LEU A 274 23.21 29.61 13.17
N GLY A 275 23.26 29.13 11.93
CA GLY A 275 24.52 28.81 11.25
C GLY A 275 25.44 30.02 11.05
N ASN A 276 24.89 31.23 11.04
CA ASN A 276 25.63 32.47 10.80
C ASN A 276 26.20 33.11 12.07
N ILE A 277 25.94 32.56 13.26
CA ILE A 277 26.53 33.09 14.50
C ILE A 277 28.06 32.90 14.47
N CYS A 278 28.79 34.00 14.43
CA CYS A 278 30.25 34.00 14.44
C CYS A 278 30.80 34.01 15.86
N VAL A 279 31.46 32.90 16.24
CA VAL A 279 32.11 32.75 17.54
C VAL A 279 33.63 32.88 17.39
N THR A 280 34.24 33.75 18.19
CA THR A 280 35.70 33.97 18.26
C THR A 280 36.26 33.52 19.60
N SER A 281 37.52 33.09 19.64
CA SER A 281 38.21 32.79 20.91
C SER A 281 38.85 34.04 21.49
N GLY A 282 38.67 34.28 22.78
CA GLY A 282 39.38 35.32 23.53
C GLY A 282 40.80 34.89 23.93
N ARG A 283 41.52 35.76 24.65
CA ARG A 283 42.87 35.45 25.18
C ARG A 283 42.87 34.34 26.23
N ASP A 284 41.74 34.14 26.91
CA ASP A 284 41.55 33.13 27.96
C ASP A 284 40.95 31.81 27.41
N ASP A 285 41.00 31.60 26.09
CA ASP A 285 40.39 30.48 25.36
C ASP A 285 38.86 30.33 25.52
N GLN A 286 38.21 31.36 26.09
CA GLN A 286 36.75 31.46 26.20
C GLN A 286 36.12 31.95 24.89
N ALA A 287 34.93 31.44 24.58
CA ALA A 287 34.15 31.89 23.44
C ALA A 287 33.60 33.31 23.65
N HIS A 288 33.64 34.13 22.60
CA HIS A 288 32.99 35.43 22.52
C HIS A 288 32.23 35.55 21.20
N ILE A 289 31.08 36.24 21.24
CA ILE A 289 30.31 36.63 20.05
C ILE A 289 30.51 38.14 19.91
N LEU A 290 31.31 38.55 18.91
CA LEU A 290 31.64 39.97 18.70
C LEU A 290 30.50 40.75 18.04
N ASP A 291 29.84 40.11 17.08
CA ASP A 291 28.69 40.66 16.38
C ASP A 291 27.40 39.98 16.89
N THR A 292 26.61 40.73 17.65
CA THR A 292 25.33 40.26 18.19
C THR A 292 24.18 40.36 17.19
N SER A 293 24.35 41.05 16.05
CA SER A 293 23.25 41.30 15.10
C SER A 293 22.61 40.01 14.59
N VAL A 294 23.41 38.98 14.30
CA VAL A 294 22.90 37.67 13.89
C VAL A 294 22.19 36.95 15.04
N ALA A 295 22.72 37.07 16.26
CA ALA A 295 22.07 36.51 17.46
C ALA A 295 20.74 37.22 17.76
N GLU A 296 20.62 38.52 17.48
CA GLU A 296 19.37 39.29 17.56
C GLU A 296 18.35 38.76 16.55
N LYS A 297 18.76 38.52 15.29
CA LYS A 297 17.88 37.90 14.27
C LYS A 297 17.35 36.55 14.76
N VAL A 298 18.22 35.66 15.27
CA VAL A 298 17.84 34.35 15.82
C VAL A 298 16.85 34.50 16.98
N CYS A 299 17.17 35.35 17.95
CA CYS A 299 16.35 35.56 19.14
C CYS A 299 14.98 36.16 18.82
N HIS A 300 14.92 37.08 17.84
CA HIS A 300 13.67 37.65 17.35
C HIS A 300 12.77 36.58 16.73
N VAL A 301 13.31 35.75 15.83
CA VAL A 301 12.53 34.71 15.15
C VAL A 301 12.08 33.62 16.13
N LEU A 302 12.95 33.22 17.07
CA LEU A 302 12.66 32.21 18.10
C LEU A 302 11.84 32.76 19.28
N GLY A 303 11.69 34.08 19.42
CA GLY A 303 10.95 34.72 20.50
C GLY A 303 11.58 34.58 21.89
N VAL A 304 12.91 34.62 21.98
CA VAL A 304 13.66 34.49 23.25
C VAL A 304 14.51 35.74 23.55
N PRO A 305 14.78 36.06 24.83
CA PRO A 305 15.66 37.18 25.20
C PRO A 305 17.12 36.93 24.80
N ILE A 306 17.75 37.92 24.17
CA ILE A 306 19.13 37.82 23.66
C ILE A 306 20.17 37.60 24.76
N ASP A 307 20.10 38.36 25.86
CA ASP A 307 21.09 38.28 26.94
C ASP A 307 21.11 36.87 27.57
N ALA A 308 19.92 36.30 27.77
CA ALA A 308 19.77 34.95 28.28
C ALA A 308 20.26 33.89 27.29
N PHE A 309 20.03 34.09 25.98
CA PHE A 309 20.49 33.20 24.93
C PHE A 309 22.02 33.18 24.81
N ILE A 310 22.66 34.35 24.74
CA ILE A 310 24.13 34.49 24.65
C ILE A 310 24.79 33.95 25.93
N LYS A 311 24.27 34.32 27.11
CA LYS A 311 24.75 33.80 28.38
C LYS A 311 24.62 32.27 28.45
N GLY A 312 23.49 31.73 28.00
CA GLY A 312 23.25 30.30 27.93
C GLY A 312 24.23 29.57 27.02
N LEU A 313 24.62 30.15 25.88
CA LEU A 313 25.59 29.57 24.96
C LEU A 313 27.03 29.61 25.50
N ILE A 314 27.48 30.77 25.99
CA ILE A 314 28.89 30.99 26.38
C ILE A 314 29.19 30.54 27.80
N LYS A 315 28.29 30.83 28.75
CA LYS A 315 28.43 30.53 30.19
C LYS A 315 27.18 29.81 30.73
N PRO A 316 26.83 28.63 30.21
CA PRO A 316 25.72 27.84 30.72
C PRO A 316 25.89 27.52 32.22
N GLN A 317 24.79 27.59 32.96
CA GLN A 317 24.72 27.03 34.31
C GLN A 317 24.51 25.52 34.22
N VAL A 318 25.46 24.75 34.73
CA VAL A 318 25.39 23.29 34.75
C VAL A 318 25.31 22.83 36.19
N LYS A 319 24.43 21.86 36.45
CA LYS A 319 24.30 21.25 37.77
C LYS A 319 25.46 20.27 37.99
N ALA A 320 26.40 20.64 38.86
CA ALA A 320 27.50 19.79 39.28
C ALA A 320 27.15 19.17 40.64
N GLY A 321 26.65 17.93 40.62
CA GLY A 321 26.14 17.27 41.83
C GLY A 321 24.86 17.95 42.35
N ARG A 322 24.97 18.69 43.46
CA ARG A 322 23.85 19.44 44.07
C ARG A 322 23.88 20.95 43.78
N GLU A 323 25.00 21.49 43.32
CA GLU A 323 25.21 22.94 43.13
C GLU A 323 25.13 23.33 41.64
N TRP A 324 24.74 24.58 41.37
CA TRP A 324 24.72 25.14 40.02
C TRP A 324 25.98 25.96 39.78
N VAL A 325 26.78 25.54 38.80
CA VAL A 325 28.06 26.19 38.46
C VAL A 325 27.96 26.78 37.05
N ALA A 326 28.33 28.06 36.91
CA ALA A 326 28.49 28.69 35.61
C ALA A 326 29.85 28.32 35.01
N GLN A 327 29.84 27.60 33.89
CA GLN A 327 31.08 27.15 33.23
C GLN A 327 31.24 27.86 31.88
N ALA A 328 32.36 28.55 31.68
CA ALA A 328 32.69 29.14 30.39
C ALA A 328 33.04 28.04 29.37
N ARG A 329 32.57 28.22 28.13
CA ARG A 329 32.77 27.29 27.01
C ARG A 329 33.83 27.82 26.05
N THR A 330 34.57 26.89 25.42
CA THR A 330 35.51 27.23 24.34
C THR A 330 34.75 27.53 23.04
N LYS A 331 35.45 28.13 22.06
CA LYS A 331 34.87 28.39 20.74
C LYS A 331 34.30 27.13 20.10
N GLU A 332 35.02 26.01 20.10
CA GLU A 332 34.49 24.78 19.48
C GLU A 332 33.26 24.25 20.21
N GLN A 333 33.23 24.34 21.56
CA GLN A 333 32.09 23.89 22.35
C GLN A 333 30.82 24.71 22.07
N VAL A 334 30.95 26.03 21.90
CA VAL A 334 29.80 26.89 21.55
C VAL A 334 29.32 26.61 20.13
N LEU A 335 30.23 26.47 19.16
CA LEU A 335 29.86 26.09 17.79
C LEU A 335 29.13 24.75 17.74
N TYR A 336 29.62 23.76 18.48
CA TYR A 336 28.96 22.47 18.63
C TYR A 336 27.57 22.60 19.26
N SER A 337 27.42 23.44 20.29
CA SER A 337 26.12 23.72 20.92
C SER A 337 25.13 24.37 19.96
N ILE A 338 25.59 25.27 19.08
CA ILE A 338 24.76 25.91 18.04
C ILE A 338 24.32 24.87 17.00
N GLU A 339 25.25 24.03 16.55
CA GLU A 339 24.94 22.95 15.61
C GLU A 339 23.97 21.93 16.21
N ALA A 340 24.15 21.53 17.47
CA ALA A 340 23.25 20.63 18.17
C ALA A 340 21.84 21.25 18.30
N LEU A 341 21.77 22.55 18.61
CA LEU A 341 20.51 23.29 18.67
C LEU A 341 19.78 23.33 17.32
N ALA A 342 20.50 23.62 16.24
CA ALA A 342 19.96 23.63 14.88
C ALA A 342 19.39 22.25 14.48
N LYS A 343 20.13 21.17 14.77
CA LYS A 343 19.68 19.79 14.54
C LYS A 343 18.42 19.46 15.34
N ALA A 344 18.37 19.84 16.61
CA ALA A 344 17.23 19.55 17.49
C ALA A 344 15.97 20.35 17.13
N LEU A 345 16.10 21.62 16.77
CA LEU A 345 14.99 22.44 16.27
C LEU A 345 14.37 21.80 15.02
N TYR A 346 15.22 21.42 14.06
CA TYR A 346 14.77 20.79 12.82
C TYR A 346 14.13 19.41 13.06
N GLU A 347 14.77 18.55 13.86
CA GLU A 347 14.26 17.21 14.17
C GLU A 347 12.89 17.26 14.88
N ARG A 348 12.73 18.17 15.86
CA ARG A 348 11.47 18.35 16.58
C ARG A 348 10.38 18.93 15.70
N SER A 349 10.70 19.92 14.86
CA SER A 349 9.74 20.49 13.91
C SER A 349 9.29 19.48 12.87
N PHE A 350 10.21 18.67 12.32
CA PHE A 350 9.87 17.58 11.42
C PHE A 350 8.97 16.53 12.11
N GLY A 351 9.24 16.21 13.37
CA GLY A 351 8.35 15.35 14.17
C GLY A 351 6.95 15.92 14.33
N ALA A 352 6.83 17.19 14.71
CA ALA A 352 5.55 17.88 14.85
C ALA A 352 4.80 17.96 13.51
N LEU A 353 5.51 18.13 12.39
CA LEU A 353 4.94 18.13 11.04
C LEU A 353 4.30 16.77 10.72
N VAL A 354 5.00 15.66 10.98
CA VAL A 354 4.47 14.30 10.77
C VAL A 354 3.26 14.05 11.67
N GLU A 355 3.31 14.43 12.94
CA GLU A 355 2.16 14.32 13.86
C GLU A 355 0.96 15.14 13.39
N ARG A 356 1.20 16.33 12.84
CA ARG A 356 0.14 17.20 12.30
C ARG A 356 -0.50 16.63 11.03
N ILE A 357 0.31 16.00 10.17
CA ILE A 357 -0.18 15.25 9.00
C ILE A 357 -1.05 14.08 9.47
N ASN A 358 -0.56 13.28 10.43
CA ASN A 358 -1.32 12.14 10.98
C ASN A 358 -2.67 12.56 11.56
N LYS A 359 -2.72 13.66 12.32
CA LYS A 359 -3.99 14.22 12.82
C LYS A 359 -4.98 14.61 11.71
N ALA A 360 -4.50 14.94 10.52
CA ALA A 360 -5.36 15.36 9.40
C ALA A 360 -5.91 14.18 8.60
N ILE A 361 -5.15 13.08 8.52
CA ILE A 361 -5.50 11.86 7.78
C ILE A 361 -6.12 10.78 8.67
N ASP A 362 -6.10 10.96 9.99
CA ASP A 362 -6.74 10.06 10.93
C ASP A 362 -8.21 10.43 11.13
N THR A 363 -9.11 9.50 10.77
CA THR A 363 -10.56 9.68 10.89
C THR A 363 -11.14 8.82 12.02
N PRO A 364 -12.08 9.33 12.83
CA PRO A 364 -12.67 8.63 13.98
C PRO A 364 -13.71 7.59 13.53
N SER A 365 -13.28 6.60 12.76
CA SER A 365 -14.12 5.51 12.26
C SER A 365 -13.62 4.15 12.77
N ASN A 366 -14.45 3.11 12.67
CA ASN A 366 -14.07 1.76 13.10
C ASN A 366 -12.96 1.20 12.20
N LYS A 367 -11.79 0.96 12.81
CA LYS A 367 -10.60 0.39 12.17
C LYS A 367 -10.51 -1.09 12.50
N ALA A 368 -10.42 -1.93 11.48
CA ALA A 368 -10.33 -3.38 11.63
C ALA A 368 -8.93 -3.89 11.26
N TYR A 369 -8.40 -3.46 10.10
CA TYR A 369 -7.17 -3.98 9.53
C TYR A 369 -6.29 -2.86 8.99
N PHE A 370 -5.02 -3.13 8.72
CA PHE A 370 -4.14 -2.18 8.03
C PHE A 370 -3.18 -2.87 7.06
N ILE A 371 -2.76 -2.10 6.05
CA ILE A 371 -1.63 -2.43 5.16
C ILE A 371 -0.52 -1.41 5.45
N GLY A 372 0.62 -1.89 5.95
CA GLY A 372 1.79 -1.06 6.25
C GLY A 372 2.78 -1.02 5.09
N VAL A 373 3.08 0.15 4.53
CA VAL A 373 4.08 0.32 3.45
C VAL A 373 5.36 0.92 4.04
N LEU A 374 6.45 0.14 4.02
CA LEU A 374 7.76 0.57 4.52
C LEU A 374 8.63 1.04 3.36
N ASP A 375 8.99 2.32 3.37
CA ASP A 375 10.02 2.92 2.50
C ASP A 375 11.23 3.28 3.35
N ILE A 376 12.28 2.46 3.25
CA ILE A 376 13.52 2.63 4.01
C ILE A 376 14.74 2.55 3.09
N ALA A 377 15.78 3.30 3.44
CA ALA A 377 17.06 3.22 2.77
C ALA A 377 17.64 1.80 2.84
N GLY A 378 18.13 1.30 1.71
CA GLY A 378 18.87 0.04 1.64
C GLY A 378 20.25 0.14 2.29
N PHE A 379 21.01 -0.95 2.24
CA PHE A 379 22.37 -1.02 2.76
C PHE A 379 23.29 0.00 2.04
N GLU A 380 24.03 0.82 2.79
CA GLU A 380 24.91 1.87 2.25
C GLU A 380 26.38 1.60 2.58
N ILE A 381 27.25 1.70 1.57
CA ILE A 381 28.70 1.60 1.72
C ILE A 381 29.36 2.79 1.01
N PHE A 382 30.06 3.63 1.78
CA PHE A 382 30.81 4.78 1.29
C PHE A 382 32.31 4.62 1.55
N GLN A 383 33.11 5.57 1.04
CA GLN A 383 34.55 5.65 1.32
C GLN A 383 34.84 5.89 2.81
N THR A 384 33.95 6.61 3.50
CA THR A 384 34.05 6.87 4.94
C THR A 384 32.68 6.62 5.56
N ASN A 385 32.57 5.60 6.42
CA ASN A 385 31.31 5.21 7.06
C ASN A 385 31.31 5.65 8.52
N GLY A 386 30.33 6.50 8.90
CA GLY A 386 30.19 7.03 10.25
C GLY A 386 29.16 6.27 11.10
N PHE A 387 28.80 6.87 12.23
CA PHE A 387 27.79 6.35 13.15
C PHE A 387 26.40 6.25 12.48
N GLU A 388 26.04 7.23 11.65
CA GLU A 388 24.78 7.27 10.92
C GLU A 388 24.66 6.07 9.95
N GLN A 389 25.73 5.76 9.22
CA GLN A 389 25.79 4.57 8.35
C GLN A 389 25.68 3.28 9.14
N LEU A 390 26.30 3.20 10.33
CA LEU A 390 26.15 2.02 11.19
C LEU A 390 24.68 1.80 11.57
N CYS A 391 23.95 2.85 11.94
CA CYS A 391 22.52 2.75 12.28
C CYS A 391 21.66 2.31 11.09
N ILE A 392 21.94 2.81 9.88
CA ILE A 392 21.26 2.41 8.63
C ILE A 392 21.56 0.95 8.31
N ASN A 393 22.83 0.54 8.35
CA ASN A 393 23.24 -0.83 8.03
C ASN A 393 22.77 -1.84 9.08
N TYR A 394 22.76 -1.48 10.36
CA TYR A 394 22.14 -2.27 11.44
C TYR A 394 20.64 -2.49 11.20
N THR A 395 19.92 -1.47 10.77
CA THR A 395 18.50 -1.59 10.42
C THR A 395 18.28 -2.55 9.25
N ASN A 396 19.11 -2.44 8.21
CA ASN A 396 19.08 -3.34 7.07
C ASN A 396 19.45 -4.78 7.45
N GLU A 397 20.38 -4.99 8.38
CA GLU A 397 20.72 -6.32 8.90
C GLU A 397 19.50 -6.97 9.59
N LYS A 398 18.76 -6.21 10.41
CA LYS A 398 17.52 -6.70 11.05
C LYS A 398 16.40 -6.98 10.05
N LEU A 399 16.18 -6.08 9.10
CA LEU A 399 15.17 -6.29 8.05
C LEU A 399 15.52 -7.48 7.17
N GLN A 400 16.81 -7.73 6.91
CA GLN A 400 17.26 -8.91 6.19
C GLN A 400 17.08 -10.17 7.04
N GLN A 401 17.34 -10.13 8.35
CA GLN A 401 17.03 -11.25 9.26
C GLN A 401 15.52 -11.55 9.28
N PHE A 402 14.67 -10.52 9.27
CA PHE A 402 13.22 -10.68 9.18
C PHE A 402 12.79 -11.30 7.84
N PHE A 403 13.38 -10.85 6.72
CA PHE A 403 13.16 -11.45 5.41
C PHE A 403 13.58 -12.92 5.40
N ASN A 404 14.76 -13.21 5.94
CA ASN A 404 15.28 -14.55 6.10
C ASN A 404 14.25 -15.37 6.87
N GLN A 405 13.92 -14.98 8.10
CA GLN A 405 12.97 -15.70 8.96
C GLN A 405 11.62 -15.96 8.27
N HIS A 406 11.02 -14.96 7.63
CA HIS A 406 9.72 -15.13 6.98
C HIS A 406 9.79 -16.01 5.73
N MET A 407 10.82 -15.83 4.90
CA MET A 407 10.90 -16.60 3.66
C MET A 407 11.37 -18.04 3.91
N PHE A 408 12.22 -18.27 4.91
CA PHE A 408 12.71 -19.61 5.27
C PHE A 408 11.74 -20.40 6.15
N ILE A 409 11.22 -19.80 7.22
CA ILE A 409 10.45 -20.55 8.23
C ILE A 409 9.05 -20.82 7.70
N LEU A 410 8.35 -19.83 7.13
CA LEU A 410 6.98 -20.05 6.64
C LEU A 410 6.94 -21.08 5.50
N GLU A 411 7.94 -21.07 4.61
CA GLU A 411 8.01 -22.05 3.52
C GLU A 411 8.20 -23.48 4.07
N GLN A 412 9.07 -23.65 5.06
CA GLN A 412 9.31 -24.95 5.70
C GLN A 412 8.18 -25.38 6.65
N GLU A 413 7.53 -24.44 7.35
CA GLU A 413 6.32 -24.69 8.12
C GLU A 413 5.18 -25.13 7.22
N GLN A 414 5.05 -24.52 6.04
CA GLN A 414 4.07 -24.96 5.06
C GLN A 414 4.38 -26.37 4.54
N TYR A 415 5.64 -26.71 4.31
CA TYR A 415 6.04 -28.08 3.95
C TYR A 415 5.67 -29.07 5.06
N LYS A 416 5.86 -28.68 6.33
CA LYS A 416 5.45 -29.48 7.49
C LYS A 416 3.93 -29.63 7.59
N LEU A 417 3.17 -28.55 7.39
CA LEU A 417 1.70 -28.55 7.40
C LEU A 417 1.12 -29.40 6.27
N GLU A 418 1.72 -29.36 5.09
CA GLU A 418 1.34 -30.17 3.93
C GLU A 418 1.91 -31.59 3.98
N ASN A 419 2.63 -31.93 5.06
CA ASN A 419 3.23 -33.23 5.32
C ASN A 419 4.04 -33.77 4.13
N ILE A 420 4.85 -32.90 3.52
CA ILE A 420 5.77 -33.32 2.46
C ILE A 420 7.07 -33.83 3.08
N GLU A 421 7.68 -34.83 2.43
CA GLU A 421 8.99 -35.33 2.82
C GLU A 421 10.06 -34.26 2.55
N TRP A 422 10.49 -33.59 3.62
CA TRP A 422 11.45 -32.50 3.62
C TRP A 422 12.37 -32.59 4.84
N ASP A 423 13.67 -32.71 4.59
CA ASP A 423 14.68 -32.55 5.63
C ASP A 423 14.84 -31.07 5.93
N PHE A 424 14.77 -30.69 7.21
CA PHE A 424 14.98 -29.29 7.59
C PHE A 424 16.39 -28.86 7.19
N ILE A 425 16.48 -27.88 6.30
CA ILE A 425 17.76 -27.33 5.84
C ILE A 425 18.02 -26.07 6.63
N ASP A 426 18.95 -26.15 7.59
CA ASP A 426 19.53 -24.96 8.18
C ASP A 426 20.48 -24.32 7.16
N PHE A 427 20.02 -23.22 6.56
CA PHE A 427 20.79 -22.52 5.54
C PHE A 427 21.99 -21.75 6.12
N GLY A 428 22.22 -21.75 7.44
CA GLY A 428 23.38 -21.10 8.08
C GLY A 428 23.45 -19.59 7.84
N LEU A 429 22.33 -18.99 7.41
CA LEU A 429 22.17 -17.57 7.08
C LEU A 429 21.61 -16.80 8.28
N ASP A 430 21.98 -17.23 9.47
CA ASP A 430 21.65 -16.51 10.69
C ASP A 430 22.50 -15.24 10.77
N LEU A 431 21.83 -14.09 10.65
CA LEU A 431 22.45 -12.78 10.82
C LEU A 431 22.47 -12.35 12.29
N GLN A 432 21.83 -13.13 13.18
CA GLN A 432 21.78 -12.86 14.60
C GLN A 432 23.16 -12.64 15.23
N PRO A 433 24.26 -13.35 14.86
CA PRO A 433 25.58 -13.07 15.40
C PRO A 433 26.12 -11.66 15.08
N THR A 434 25.80 -11.11 13.91
CA THR A 434 26.18 -9.73 13.54
C THR A 434 25.29 -8.72 14.26
N ILE A 435 23.99 -8.99 14.33
CA ILE A 435 23.00 -8.16 15.04
C ILE A 435 23.37 -8.07 16.53
N ASP A 436 23.64 -9.21 17.15
CA ASP A 436 24.05 -9.36 18.55
C ASP A 436 25.32 -8.56 18.84
N LEU A 437 26.30 -8.62 17.95
CA LEU A 437 27.55 -7.87 18.10
C LEU A 437 27.31 -6.35 18.13
N ILE A 438 26.28 -5.87 17.43
CA ILE A 438 25.90 -4.45 17.44
C ILE A 438 25.05 -4.11 18.67
N GLU A 439 24.06 -4.95 19.01
CA GLU A 439 22.98 -4.57 19.93
C GLU A 439 22.99 -5.21 21.33
N LYS A 440 23.63 -6.37 21.52
CA LYS A 440 23.58 -7.06 22.83
C LYS A 440 24.25 -6.21 23.89
N THR A 441 23.69 -6.27 25.10
CA THR A 441 24.26 -5.62 26.28
C THR A 441 25.26 -6.55 26.99
N LYS A 442 25.07 -7.88 26.89
CA LYS A 442 25.96 -8.91 27.43
C LYS A 442 26.05 -10.10 26.45
N PRO A 443 27.24 -10.46 25.92
CA PRO A 443 28.47 -9.67 25.94
C PRO A 443 28.26 -8.27 25.36
N VAL A 444 29.09 -7.30 25.77
CA VAL A 444 28.92 -5.88 25.42
C VAL A 444 29.10 -5.67 23.92
N GLY A 445 28.01 -5.36 23.21
CA GLY A 445 28.00 -5.02 21.80
C GLY A 445 28.45 -3.59 21.52
N ILE A 446 28.51 -3.21 20.23
CA ILE A 446 29.04 -1.91 19.79
C ILE A 446 28.24 -0.73 20.36
N LEU A 447 26.91 -0.78 20.29
CA LEU A 447 26.06 0.31 20.79
C LEU A 447 26.16 0.43 22.32
N ALA A 448 26.16 -0.70 23.03
CA ALA A 448 26.30 -0.72 24.48
C ALA A 448 27.67 -0.19 24.92
N CYS A 449 28.75 -0.57 24.23
CA CYS A 449 30.09 -0.06 24.49
C CYS A 449 30.18 1.46 24.26
N LEU A 450 29.55 1.94 23.18
CA LEU A 450 29.49 3.36 22.86
C LEU A 450 28.71 4.14 23.92
N ASP A 451 27.61 3.58 24.42
CA ASP A 451 26.80 4.18 25.49
C ASP A 451 27.57 4.28 26.81
N GLU A 452 28.32 3.25 27.20
CA GLU A 452 29.18 3.26 28.40
C GLU A 452 30.27 4.34 28.29
N GLU A 453 31.00 4.38 27.17
CA GLU A 453 32.04 5.39 26.96
C GLU A 453 31.46 6.81 26.86
N CYS A 454 30.19 6.96 26.49
CA CYS A 454 29.55 8.27 26.50
C CYS A 454 29.36 8.85 27.91
N VAL A 455 29.20 8.00 28.92
CA VAL A 455 29.03 8.42 30.33
C VAL A 455 30.39 8.72 30.99
N MET A 456 31.47 8.12 30.49
CA MET A 456 32.80 8.23 31.08
C MET A 456 33.44 9.62 30.84
N PRO A 457 33.84 10.38 31.88
CA PRO A 457 34.31 11.78 31.72
C PRO A 457 35.60 11.96 30.91
N LYS A 458 36.46 10.95 30.83
CA LYS A 458 37.75 10.97 30.12
C LYS A 458 37.78 10.09 28.86
N ALA A 459 36.64 9.53 28.47
CA ALA A 459 36.57 8.68 27.28
C ALA A 459 36.74 9.51 26.00
N THR A 460 37.43 8.94 25.03
CA THR A 460 37.62 9.50 23.69
C THR A 460 37.26 8.45 22.64
N ASP A 461 37.06 8.85 21.39
CA ASP A 461 36.78 7.88 20.32
C ASP A 461 37.90 6.83 20.19
N LYS A 462 39.13 7.16 20.62
CA LYS A 462 40.27 6.23 20.69
C LYS A 462 40.07 5.15 21.76
N THR A 463 39.71 5.56 22.98
CA THR A 463 39.48 4.62 24.10
C THR A 463 38.32 3.68 23.79
N PHE A 464 37.28 4.19 23.13
CA PHE A 464 36.17 3.40 22.63
C PHE A 464 36.62 2.29 21.66
N VAL A 465 37.43 2.63 20.65
CA VAL A 465 37.96 1.66 19.69
C VAL A 465 38.86 0.61 20.36
N GLU A 466 39.74 1.04 21.25
CA GLU A 466 40.62 0.14 22.00
C GLU A 466 39.83 -0.85 22.86
N LYS A 467 38.77 -0.38 23.52
CA LYS A 467 37.84 -1.23 24.28
C LYS A 467 37.08 -2.19 23.38
N LEU A 468 36.58 -1.74 22.22
CA LEU A 468 35.95 -2.65 21.25
C LEU A 468 36.91 -3.73 20.74
N HIS A 469 38.16 -3.36 20.44
CA HIS A 469 39.17 -4.34 20.04
C HIS A 469 39.49 -5.32 21.17
N SER A 470 39.57 -4.90 22.43
CA SER A 470 39.82 -5.83 23.55
C SER A 470 38.66 -6.81 23.76
N ILE A 471 37.42 -6.36 23.50
CA ILE A 471 36.23 -7.20 23.64
C ILE A 471 36.12 -8.19 22.48
N TRP A 472 36.25 -7.75 21.22
CA TRP A 472 35.84 -8.53 20.05
C TRP A 472 36.97 -9.08 19.17
N LYS A 473 38.21 -8.56 19.27
CA LYS A 473 39.33 -9.04 18.46
C LYS A 473 39.56 -10.53 18.69
N ASN A 474 39.58 -11.31 17.59
CA ASN A 474 39.73 -12.76 17.58
C ASN A 474 38.63 -13.56 18.29
N LYS A 475 37.55 -12.93 18.80
CA LYS A 475 36.43 -13.62 19.47
C LYS A 475 35.25 -13.88 18.55
N SER A 476 35.07 -13.08 17.50
CA SER A 476 34.00 -13.27 16.52
C SER A 476 34.56 -13.17 15.10
N PRO A 477 34.20 -14.11 14.19
CA PRO A 477 34.56 -14.01 12.77
C PRO A 477 33.85 -12.85 12.05
N LYS A 478 32.88 -12.19 12.70
CA LYS A 478 32.15 -11.04 12.17
C LYS A 478 32.84 -9.69 12.45
N TYR A 479 33.88 -9.67 13.29
CA TYR A 479 34.61 -8.46 13.67
C TYR A 479 36.06 -8.48 13.15
N GLY A 480 36.49 -7.36 12.58
CA GLY A 480 37.84 -7.16 12.08
C GLY A 480 38.46 -5.84 12.54
N VAL A 481 39.79 -5.77 12.46
CA VAL A 481 40.57 -4.57 12.81
C VAL A 481 41.21 -4.02 11.54
N PRO A 482 40.98 -2.74 11.18
CA PRO A 482 41.61 -2.11 10.04
C PRO A 482 43.13 -1.98 10.25
N ARG A 483 43.90 -1.98 9.15
CA ARG A 483 45.37 -1.96 9.19
C ARG A 483 45.97 -0.55 9.36
N PHE A 484 45.34 0.47 8.79
CA PHE A 484 45.92 1.81 8.67
C PHE A 484 45.05 2.93 9.25
N GLN A 485 43.73 2.73 9.36
CA GLN A 485 42.78 3.74 9.83
C GLN A 485 42.26 3.43 11.23
N GLN A 486 41.85 4.47 11.94
CA GLN A 486 41.28 4.34 13.28
C GLN A 486 39.79 4.00 13.18
N GLY A 487 39.42 2.78 13.57
CA GLY A 487 38.06 2.27 13.40
C GLY A 487 37.94 0.76 13.59
N PHE A 488 36.88 0.17 13.07
CA PHE A 488 36.66 -1.28 13.08
C PHE A 488 35.98 -1.76 11.79
N ILE A 489 36.09 -3.05 11.51
CA ILE A 489 35.46 -3.69 10.33
C ILE A 489 34.35 -4.63 10.82
N LEU A 490 33.17 -4.51 10.23
CA LEU A 490 32.08 -5.48 10.43
C LEU A 490 31.80 -6.27 9.17
N ASN A 491 31.61 -7.57 9.34
CA ASN A 491 31.17 -8.47 8.28
C ASN A 491 29.64 -8.57 8.29
N HIS A 492 28.99 -7.67 7.55
CA HIS A 492 27.54 -7.69 7.33
C HIS A 492 27.15 -8.78 6.32
N TYR A 493 25.86 -9.07 6.17
CA TYR A 493 25.38 -10.02 5.16
C TYR A 493 25.78 -9.63 3.72
N ALA A 494 25.84 -8.33 3.45
CA ALA A 494 26.11 -7.78 2.13
C ALA A 494 27.60 -7.70 1.79
N ALA A 495 28.41 -7.20 2.74
CA ALA A 495 29.85 -6.95 2.55
C ALA A 495 30.57 -6.71 3.88
N LYS A 496 31.91 -6.67 3.82
CA LYS A 496 32.75 -6.18 4.90
C LYS A 496 32.81 -4.65 4.83
N VAL A 497 32.39 -3.96 5.89
CA VAL A 497 32.33 -2.50 5.97
C VAL A 497 33.32 -1.98 7.01
N GLU A 498 34.15 -1.02 6.62
CA GLU A 498 35.07 -0.31 7.50
C GLU A 498 34.42 0.98 8.01
N TYR A 499 34.31 1.11 9.34
CA TYR A 499 33.72 2.26 10.03
C TYR A 499 34.78 3.10 10.71
N THR A 500 34.77 4.40 10.47
CA THR A 500 35.64 5.39 11.12
C THR A 500 34.93 5.97 12.34
N THR A 501 35.56 5.89 13.52
CA THR A 501 34.92 6.24 14.80
C THR A 501 35.08 7.70 15.23
N SER A 502 35.72 8.54 14.43
CA SER A 502 35.93 9.95 14.76
C SER A 502 34.60 10.69 14.97
N GLY A 503 34.47 11.35 16.12
CA GLY A 503 33.29 12.09 16.54
C GLY A 503 32.11 11.24 17.01
N TRP A 504 32.24 9.91 17.16
CA TRP A 504 31.13 9.03 17.52
C TRP A 504 30.57 9.30 18.90
N LEU A 505 31.43 9.52 19.90
CA LEU A 505 30.95 9.83 21.25
C LEU A 505 30.09 11.10 21.26
N ASN A 506 30.53 12.15 20.57
CA ASN A 506 29.77 13.40 20.49
C ASN A 506 28.43 13.19 19.76
N LYS A 507 28.45 12.49 18.61
CA LYS A 507 27.25 12.15 17.83
C LYS A 507 26.25 11.31 18.63
N ASN A 508 26.72 10.38 19.46
CA ASN A 508 25.86 9.50 20.26
C ASN A 508 25.34 10.18 21.54
N LYS A 509 26.14 11.07 22.15
CA LYS A 509 25.73 11.88 23.30
C LYS A 509 24.65 12.89 22.92
N ASP A 510 24.79 13.51 21.75
CA ASP A 510 23.96 14.60 21.25
C ASP A 510 23.54 15.62 22.34
N PRO A 511 24.52 16.16 23.11
CA PRO A 511 24.21 16.93 24.30
C PRO A 511 23.57 18.27 23.91
N LEU A 512 22.30 18.46 24.26
CA LEU A 512 21.63 19.73 24.15
C LEU A 512 21.95 20.61 25.36
N ASN A 513 22.18 21.89 25.11
CA ASN A 513 22.41 22.86 26.18
C ASN A 513 21.09 23.10 26.92
N GLU A 514 20.99 22.57 28.15
CA GLU A 514 19.78 22.66 28.97
C GLU A 514 19.32 24.10 29.21
N ASN A 515 20.23 25.05 29.36
CA ASN A 515 19.86 26.46 29.60
C ASN A 515 19.13 27.05 28.40
N VAL A 516 19.67 26.83 27.20
CA VAL A 516 19.06 27.32 25.96
C VAL A 516 17.76 26.59 25.67
N THR A 517 17.70 25.29 25.99
CA THR A 517 16.50 24.49 25.75
C THR A 517 15.36 24.86 26.70
N LYS A 518 15.66 25.12 27.99
CA LYS A 518 14.71 25.69 28.95
C LYS A 518 14.25 27.09 28.55
N LEU A 519 15.13 27.89 27.96
CA LEU A 519 14.78 29.20 27.44
C LEU A 519 13.78 29.11 26.28
N LEU A 520 13.98 28.18 25.35
CA LEU A 520 13.04 27.92 24.25
C LEU A 520 11.70 27.40 24.73
N ALA A 521 11.68 26.62 25.81
CA ALA A 521 10.43 26.18 26.44
C ALA A 521 9.60 27.33 27.03
N HIS A 522 10.22 28.48 27.33
CA HIS A 522 9.56 29.72 27.75
C HIS A 522 9.53 30.78 26.64
N SER A 523 9.67 30.37 25.38
CA SER A 523 9.58 31.30 24.25
C SER A 523 8.24 32.04 24.23
N SER A 524 8.28 33.31 23.83
CA SER A 524 7.08 34.10 23.54
C SER A 524 6.30 33.60 22.31
N GLN A 525 6.92 32.77 21.46
CA GLN A 525 6.27 32.10 20.33
C GLN A 525 5.67 30.77 20.80
N PRO A 526 4.32 30.60 20.81
CA PRO A 526 3.67 29.41 21.35
C PRO A 526 4.10 28.11 20.67
N TYR A 527 4.30 28.14 19.35
CA TYR A 527 4.77 26.97 18.60
C TYR A 527 6.16 26.52 19.06
N ILE A 528 7.12 27.45 19.20
CA ILE A 528 8.47 27.15 19.70
C ILE A 528 8.40 26.59 21.12
N ALA A 529 7.63 27.23 22.02
CA ALA A 529 7.46 26.76 23.38
C ALA A 529 6.89 25.33 23.44
N SER A 530 5.91 25.01 22.58
CA SER A 530 5.30 23.68 22.52
C SER A 530 6.32 22.58 22.16
N LEU A 531 7.25 22.87 21.23
CA LEU A 531 8.29 21.94 20.79
C LEU A 531 9.26 21.56 21.91
N PHE A 532 9.41 22.38 22.95
CA PHE A 532 10.32 22.17 24.08
C PHE A 532 9.60 22.07 25.43
N SER A 533 8.29 21.85 25.43
CA SER A 533 7.47 21.69 26.64
C SER A 533 7.94 20.55 27.55
N ASP A 534 8.67 19.58 26.99
CA ASP A 534 9.34 18.53 27.72
C ASP A 534 10.53 19.01 28.57
N PHE A 535 10.96 20.26 28.50
CA PHE A 535 12.02 20.80 29.38
C PHE A 535 11.48 21.60 30.58
N LEU A 536 10.16 21.76 30.69
CA LEU A 536 9.50 22.45 31.80
C LEU A 536 9.26 21.55 33.02
N GLY A 537 9.21 20.22 32.81
CA GLY A 537 8.81 19.26 33.83
C GLY A 537 9.91 18.90 34.82
N ASP A 538 10.02 19.71 35.88
CA ASP A 538 10.66 19.37 37.17
C ASP A 538 9.72 19.69 38.37
N THR A 539 8.46 20.04 38.12
CA THR A 539 7.48 20.34 39.19
C THR A 539 6.54 19.15 39.42
N THR A 540 6.84 18.36 40.46
CA THR A 540 5.86 17.79 41.40
C THR A 540 4.48 17.44 40.84
N ASP A 541 4.34 16.28 40.20
CA ASP A 541 3.02 15.62 40.15
C ASP A 541 3.18 14.09 40.17
N TYR A 542 3.00 13.54 41.37
CA TYR A 542 2.82 12.12 41.61
C TYR A 542 1.36 11.77 41.29
N GLY A 543 1.03 11.66 40.01
CA GLY A 543 -0.33 11.32 39.61
C GLY A 543 -0.50 11.24 38.10
N THR A 544 -0.61 10.01 37.60
CA THR A 544 -1.35 9.71 36.36
C THR A 544 -0.74 10.25 35.06
N LYS A 545 0.33 9.58 34.59
CA LYS A 545 0.55 9.11 33.20
C LYS A 545 1.96 8.51 33.15
N ASN A 546 2.12 7.37 32.48
CA ASN A 546 3.40 6.69 32.23
C ASN A 546 4.39 7.54 31.41
N ARG A 547 4.88 8.66 31.96
CA ARG A 547 6.04 9.39 31.47
C ARG A 547 7.25 8.84 32.20
N VAL A 548 8.00 7.97 31.52
CA VAL A 548 9.27 7.39 31.95
C VAL A 548 10.13 8.46 32.65
N LYS A 549 10.54 8.19 33.90
CA LYS A 549 11.35 9.08 34.75
C LYS A 549 12.51 9.69 33.95
N ARG A 550 12.55 11.03 33.87
CA ARG A 550 13.69 11.79 33.32
C ARG A 550 14.87 11.72 34.30
N GLY A 551 16.00 11.21 33.82
CA GLY A 551 17.21 11.08 34.62
C GLY A 551 18.24 10.10 34.05
N VAL A 552 17.83 9.20 33.15
CA VAL A 552 18.77 8.32 32.45
C VAL A 552 19.18 8.98 31.14
N PHE A 553 20.47 9.30 31.03
CA PHE A 553 21.13 9.74 29.80
C PHE A 553 20.78 8.77 28.65
N ARG A 554 19.85 9.18 27.75
CA ARG A 554 19.42 8.37 26.60
C ARG A 554 20.18 8.82 25.36
N THR A 555 21.15 8.01 24.95
CA THR A 555 21.94 8.18 23.73
C THR A 555 21.10 7.99 22.46
N VAL A 556 21.62 8.50 21.34
CA VAL A 556 21.00 8.32 20.02
C VAL A 556 20.92 6.84 19.66
N GLY A 557 21.97 6.06 19.93
CA GLY A 557 22.00 4.61 19.69
C GLY A 557 20.91 3.84 20.43
N ARG A 558 20.65 4.18 21.69
CA ARG A 558 19.57 3.57 22.48
C ARG A 558 18.18 3.92 21.94
N ARG A 559 17.94 5.19 21.59
CA ARG A 559 16.66 5.61 20.97
C ARG A 559 16.43 4.89 19.64
N HIS A 560 17.48 4.78 18.82
CA HIS A 560 17.41 4.07 17.55
C HIS A 560 17.06 2.59 17.74
N LYS A 561 17.69 1.92 18.73
CA LYS A 561 17.37 0.54 19.08
C LYS A 561 15.92 0.37 19.54
N GLU A 562 15.40 1.27 20.38
CA GLU A 562 14.00 1.25 20.85
C GLU A 562 13.01 1.44 19.69
N GLN A 563 13.25 2.41 18.81
CA GLN A 563 12.42 2.65 17.61
C GLN A 563 12.43 1.47 16.66
N LEU A 564 13.62 0.92 16.37
CA LEU A 564 13.74 -0.23 15.50
C LEU A 564 13.06 -1.47 16.10
N HIS A 565 13.15 -1.68 17.42
CA HIS A 565 12.45 -2.78 18.07
C HIS A 565 10.93 -2.67 17.90
N SER A 566 10.36 -1.48 18.08
CA SER A 566 8.93 -1.23 17.86
C SER A 566 8.51 -1.48 16.41
N LEU A 567 9.29 -1.00 15.43
CA LEU A 567 9.05 -1.27 14.01
C LEU A 567 9.07 -2.78 13.73
N MET A 568 10.07 -3.50 14.24
CA MET A 568 10.17 -4.94 14.02
C MET A 568 8.97 -5.69 14.64
N GLN A 569 8.53 -5.33 15.85
CA GLN A 569 7.33 -5.92 16.45
C GLN A 569 6.08 -5.72 15.59
N GLN A 570 5.90 -4.52 15.01
CA GLN A 570 4.80 -4.26 14.08
C GLN A 570 4.92 -5.10 12.79
N LEU A 571 6.13 -5.29 12.26
CA LEU A 571 6.32 -6.10 11.07
C LEU A 571 6.05 -7.59 11.33
N TYR A 572 6.47 -8.11 12.49
CA TYR A 572 6.21 -9.50 12.91
C TYR A 572 4.73 -9.82 13.14
N SER A 573 3.87 -8.81 13.38
CA SER A 573 2.42 -8.99 13.50
C SER A 573 1.66 -8.82 12.18
N THR A 574 2.38 -8.74 11.06
CA THR A 574 1.81 -8.59 9.72
C THR A 574 2.35 -9.66 8.78
N GLN A 575 1.59 -9.97 7.72
CA GLN A 575 2.07 -10.78 6.61
C GLN A 575 2.89 -9.90 5.64
N PRO A 576 4.19 -10.16 5.42
CA PRO A 576 5.05 -9.28 4.65
C PRO A 576 5.12 -9.64 3.15
N HIS A 577 5.10 -8.60 2.32
CA HIS A 577 5.31 -8.64 0.87
C HIS A 577 6.58 -7.83 0.53
N PHE A 578 7.52 -8.43 -0.20
CA PHE A 578 8.83 -7.81 -0.45
C PHE A 578 8.97 -7.25 -1.88
N VAL A 579 9.46 -6.01 -1.97
CA VAL A 579 9.82 -5.33 -3.22
C VAL A 579 11.27 -4.85 -3.15
N ARG A 580 12.13 -5.37 -4.04
CA ARG A 580 13.55 -5.05 -4.10
C ARG A 580 13.85 -4.16 -5.30
N CYS A 581 14.15 -2.89 -5.05
CA CYS A 581 14.45 -1.89 -6.06
C CYS A 581 15.94 -1.86 -6.40
N ILE A 582 16.27 -1.70 -7.69
CA ILE A 582 17.64 -1.73 -8.22
C ILE A 582 17.92 -0.49 -9.07
N VAL A 583 19.09 0.12 -8.84
CA VAL A 583 19.67 1.17 -9.67
C VAL A 583 20.36 0.53 -10.89
N PRO A 584 19.96 0.86 -12.13
CA PRO A 584 20.56 0.24 -13.31
C PRO A 584 21.95 0.78 -13.63
N ASN A 585 22.25 2.06 -13.33
CA ASN A 585 23.53 2.69 -13.61
C ASN A 585 23.77 3.94 -12.76
N ALA A 586 25.03 4.22 -12.42
CA ALA A 586 25.41 5.40 -11.64
C ALA A 586 25.29 6.73 -12.41
N LYS A 587 25.15 6.69 -13.74
CA LYS A 587 25.05 7.89 -14.60
C LYS A 587 23.62 8.44 -14.71
N LYS A 588 22.63 7.82 -14.05
CA LYS A 588 21.21 8.19 -14.10
C LYS A 588 20.63 8.24 -15.53
N MET A 589 21.16 7.42 -16.46
CA MET A 589 20.73 7.41 -17.86
C MET A 589 19.68 6.32 -18.11
N ALA A 590 18.58 6.66 -18.78
CA ALA A 590 17.61 5.67 -19.23
C ALA A 590 18.21 4.70 -20.28
N GLY A 591 17.75 3.45 -20.29
CA GLY A 591 18.15 2.44 -21.28
C GLY A 591 19.57 1.89 -21.11
N LYS A 592 20.31 2.31 -20.08
CA LYS A 592 21.66 1.83 -19.78
C LYS A 592 21.67 0.99 -18.50
N ILE A 593 22.31 -0.18 -18.54
CA ILE A 593 22.48 -1.05 -17.38
C ILE A 593 23.96 -1.40 -17.18
N ASN A 594 24.45 -1.26 -15.95
CA ASN A 594 25.80 -1.63 -15.54
C ASN A 594 25.72 -2.96 -14.78
N THR A 595 26.19 -4.03 -15.42
CA THR A 595 26.10 -5.40 -14.88
C THR A 595 26.81 -5.57 -13.53
N PRO A 596 28.09 -5.16 -13.34
CA PRO A 596 28.73 -5.20 -12.02
C PRO A 596 27.93 -4.50 -10.90
N LEU A 597 27.46 -3.28 -11.16
CA LEU A 597 26.68 -2.52 -10.18
C LEU A 597 25.37 -3.23 -9.78
N VAL A 598 24.67 -3.80 -10.76
CA VAL A 598 23.43 -4.54 -10.51
C VAL A 598 23.72 -5.84 -9.77
N LEU A 599 24.82 -6.54 -10.08
CA LEU A 599 25.22 -7.74 -9.36
C LEU A 599 25.50 -7.48 -7.88
N ASP A 600 26.24 -6.42 -7.57
CA ASP A 600 26.53 -6.05 -6.20
C ASP A 600 25.25 -5.71 -5.43
N GLN A 601 24.31 -4.99 -6.06
CA GLN A 601 23.00 -4.72 -5.47
C GLN A 601 22.16 -5.99 -5.25
N LEU A 602 22.22 -6.98 -6.16
CA LEU A 602 21.50 -8.25 -5.98
C LEU A 602 22.02 -9.01 -4.76
N ARG A 603 23.32 -8.93 -4.46
CA ARG A 603 23.92 -9.45 -3.23
C ARG A 603 23.48 -8.64 -2.02
N CYS A 604 23.62 -7.30 -2.07
CA CYS A 604 23.28 -6.42 -0.97
C CYS A 604 21.78 -6.37 -0.64
N ASN A 605 20.89 -6.70 -1.58
CA ASN A 605 19.45 -6.75 -1.35
C ASN A 605 18.95 -8.15 -0.91
N GLY A 606 19.86 -9.13 -0.74
CA GLY A 606 19.49 -10.50 -0.37
C GLY A 606 18.77 -11.27 -1.48
N VAL A 607 18.86 -10.81 -2.74
CA VAL A 607 18.09 -11.40 -3.84
C VAL A 607 18.63 -12.79 -4.19
N LEU A 608 19.95 -12.93 -4.22
CA LEU A 608 20.61 -14.18 -4.58
C LEU A 608 20.43 -15.26 -3.51
N GLU A 609 20.28 -14.87 -2.25
CA GLU A 609 19.93 -15.72 -1.12
C GLU A 609 18.52 -16.27 -1.34
N GLY A 610 17.56 -15.38 -1.64
CA GLY A 610 16.20 -15.75 -2.00
C GLY A 610 16.14 -16.80 -3.13
N ILE A 611 16.93 -16.57 -4.16
CA ILE A 611 17.10 -17.44 -5.32
C ILE A 611 17.67 -18.82 -4.94
N ARG A 612 18.66 -18.85 -4.04
CA ARG A 612 19.26 -20.10 -3.55
C ARG A 612 18.23 -21.00 -2.87
N ILE A 613 17.28 -20.40 -2.18
CA ILE A 613 16.22 -21.10 -1.43
C ILE A 613 15.17 -21.67 -2.39
N CYS A 614 14.70 -20.84 -3.32
CA CYS A 614 13.80 -21.29 -4.38
C CYS A 614 14.40 -22.44 -5.20
N ARG A 615 15.73 -22.54 -5.30
CA ARG A 615 16.40 -23.65 -5.97
C ARG A 615 16.38 -24.95 -5.16
N VAL A 616 16.50 -24.87 -3.84
CA VAL A 616 16.63 -26.04 -2.96
C VAL A 616 15.24 -26.58 -2.57
N GLY A 617 14.27 -25.70 -2.36
CA GLY A 617 12.87 -26.03 -2.07
C GLY A 617 12.02 -26.37 -3.31
N PHE A 618 10.71 -26.29 -3.13
CA PHE A 618 9.70 -26.51 -4.16
C PHE A 618 8.91 -25.22 -4.41
N PRO A 619 9.48 -24.26 -5.17
CA PRO A 619 8.92 -22.90 -5.29
C PRO A 619 7.57 -22.87 -6.02
N ASN A 620 7.30 -23.90 -6.83
CA ASN A 620 6.13 -24.00 -7.66
C ASN A 620 5.11 -24.92 -7.02
N ARG A 621 3.90 -24.42 -6.74
CA ARG A 621 2.83 -25.20 -6.10
C ARG A 621 1.49 -24.98 -6.77
N LEU A 622 0.74 -26.05 -6.97
CA LEU A 622 -0.59 -26.03 -7.58
C LEU A 622 -1.56 -26.86 -6.75
N GLY A 623 -2.75 -26.32 -6.48
CA GLY A 623 -3.83 -27.09 -5.88
C GLY A 623 -4.23 -28.25 -6.80
N PHE A 624 -4.68 -29.37 -6.24
CA PHE A 624 -4.98 -30.56 -7.05
C PHE A 624 -6.00 -30.32 -8.17
N VAL A 625 -7.03 -29.50 -7.90
CA VAL A 625 -8.05 -29.16 -8.90
C VAL A 625 -7.44 -28.38 -10.06
N GLU A 626 -6.62 -27.37 -9.75
CA GLU A 626 -5.93 -26.56 -10.75
C GLU A 626 -4.94 -27.41 -11.56
N PHE A 627 -4.12 -28.22 -10.88
CA PHE A 627 -3.16 -29.11 -11.52
C PHE A 627 -3.83 -30.06 -12.50
N ARG A 628 -4.92 -30.70 -12.07
CA ARG A 628 -5.72 -31.58 -12.93
C ARG A 628 -6.28 -30.82 -14.12
N GLN A 629 -7.01 -29.73 -13.90
CA GLN A 629 -7.62 -28.94 -14.97
C GLN A 629 -6.61 -28.47 -16.02
N ARG A 630 -5.38 -28.15 -15.58
CA ARG A 630 -4.33 -27.62 -16.43
C ARG A 630 -3.64 -28.70 -17.25
N TYR A 631 -3.28 -29.83 -16.65
CA TYR A 631 -2.41 -30.85 -17.27
C TYR A 631 -3.11 -32.14 -17.70
N GLU A 632 -4.40 -32.36 -17.40
CA GLU A 632 -5.14 -33.55 -17.84
C GLU A 632 -5.13 -33.74 -19.37
N ILE A 633 -5.03 -32.65 -20.14
CA ILE A 633 -4.89 -32.69 -21.61
C ILE A 633 -3.62 -33.42 -22.11
N LEU A 634 -2.57 -33.47 -21.29
CA LEU A 634 -1.32 -34.15 -21.62
C LEU A 634 -1.46 -35.68 -21.55
N ALA A 635 -2.36 -36.14 -20.69
CA ALA A 635 -2.54 -37.53 -20.30
C ALA A 635 -4.01 -37.95 -20.47
N PRO A 636 -4.58 -37.87 -21.69
CA PRO A 636 -5.97 -38.22 -21.91
C PRO A 636 -6.20 -39.70 -21.61
N ARG A 637 -7.33 -40.02 -20.95
CA ARG A 637 -7.80 -41.38 -20.60
C ARG A 637 -7.05 -42.12 -19.48
N ILE A 638 -6.14 -41.46 -18.78
CA ILE A 638 -5.48 -42.04 -17.59
C ILE A 638 -6.38 -41.97 -16.35
N LEU A 639 -7.21 -40.93 -16.27
CA LEU A 639 -8.21 -40.81 -15.22
C LEU A 639 -9.51 -41.53 -15.66
N PRO A 640 -10.13 -42.35 -14.79
CA PRO A 640 -11.39 -43.02 -15.10
C PRO A 640 -12.54 -42.02 -15.28
N GLU A 641 -13.54 -42.40 -16.07
CA GLU A 641 -14.77 -41.61 -16.24
C GLU A 641 -15.57 -41.61 -14.93
N GLY A 642 -15.62 -40.47 -14.24
CA GLY A 642 -16.30 -40.30 -12.96
C GLY A 642 -15.59 -39.35 -11.99
N TYR A 643 -16.09 -39.28 -10.75
CA TYR A 643 -15.42 -38.53 -9.69
C TYR A 643 -14.16 -39.26 -9.24
N VAL A 644 -13.03 -38.55 -9.20
CA VAL A 644 -11.75 -39.04 -8.67
C VAL A 644 -11.27 -38.00 -7.67
N ASN A 645 -10.80 -38.45 -6.51
CA ASN A 645 -10.22 -37.57 -5.51
C ASN A 645 -9.06 -36.76 -6.13
N GLY A 646 -9.00 -35.45 -5.85
CA GLY A 646 -8.00 -34.56 -6.44
C GLY A 646 -6.55 -35.03 -6.22
N ARG A 647 -6.23 -35.56 -5.03
CA ARG A 647 -4.89 -36.05 -4.70
C ARG A 647 -4.53 -37.29 -5.52
N GLU A 648 -5.46 -38.23 -5.63
CA GLU A 648 -5.27 -39.45 -6.42
C GLU A 648 -5.18 -39.15 -7.92
N ALA A 649 -5.99 -38.22 -8.41
CA ALA A 649 -5.93 -37.75 -9.78
C ALA A 649 -4.59 -37.10 -10.10
N ALA A 650 -4.09 -36.23 -9.21
CA ALA A 650 -2.77 -35.62 -9.35
C ALA A 650 -1.65 -36.68 -9.35
N HIS A 651 -1.72 -37.67 -8.45
CA HIS A 651 -0.75 -38.78 -8.41
C HIS A 651 -0.69 -39.56 -9.73
N LYS A 652 -1.85 -39.99 -10.26
CA LYS A 652 -1.92 -40.74 -11.53
C LYS A 652 -1.42 -39.92 -12.71
N LEU A 653 -1.70 -38.61 -12.74
CA LEU A 653 -1.19 -37.71 -13.77
C LEU A 653 0.34 -37.58 -13.70
N LEU A 654 0.90 -37.42 -12.49
CA LEU A 654 2.35 -37.33 -12.28
C LEU A 654 3.08 -38.62 -12.69
N GLU A 655 2.52 -39.78 -12.34
CA GLU A 655 3.05 -41.09 -12.78
C GLU A 655 3.04 -41.21 -14.31
N ALA A 656 1.96 -40.76 -14.95
CA ALA A 656 1.85 -40.77 -16.41
C ALA A 656 2.86 -39.84 -17.10
N PHE A 657 3.22 -38.72 -16.46
CA PHE A 657 4.24 -37.81 -16.95
C PHE A 657 5.66 -38.37 -16.78
N LYS A 658 5.83 -39.47 -16.04
CA LYS A 658 7.13 -40.13 -15.78
C LYS A 658 8.17 -39.17 -15.18
N LEU A 659 7.71 -38.26 -14.33
CA LEU A 659 8.60 -37.35 -13.60
C LEU A 659 9.37 -38.12 -12.53
N GLU A 660 10.63 -37.75 -12.30
CA GLU A 660 11.43 -38.36 -11.26
C GLU A 660 10.91 -37.96 -9.87
N GLY A 661 10.99 -38.89 -8.91
CA GLY A 661 10.51 -38.65 -7.55
C GLY A 661 11.18 -37.48 -6.82
N ASN A 662 12.31 -36.93 -7.28
CA ASN A 662 12.94 -35.74 -6.70
C ASN A 662 12.45 -34.41 -7.33
N GLN A 663 11.75 -34.46 -8.46
CA GLN A 663 11.26 -33.29 -9.18
C GLN A 663 9.96 -32.72 -8.59
N TYR A 664 9.21 -33.52 -7.84
CA TYR A 664 7.95 -33.12 -7.23
C TYR A 664 7.74 -33.73 -5.83
N ARG A 665 6.81 -33.16 -5.06
CA ARG A 665 6.25 -33.73 -3.83
C ARG A 665 4.74 -33.56 -3.83
N ILE A 666 4.01 -34.53 -3.29
CA ILE A 666 2.56 -34.48 -3.17
C ILE A 666 2.23 -34.21 -1.70
N GLY A 667 1.68 -33.03 -1.41
CA GLY A 667 1.21 -32.65 -0.08
C GLY A 667 -0.18 -33.19 0.24
N LEU A 668 -0.84 -32.56 1.20
CA LEU A 668 -2.22 -32.86 1.61
C LEU A 668 -3.25 -32.21 0.69
N SER A 669 -2.97 -31.00 0.17
CA SER A 669 -3.90 -30.22 -0.66
C SER A 669 -3.32 -29.80 -2.02
N LYS A 670 -1.99 -29.86 -2.16
CA LYS A 670 -1.24 -29.29 -3.29
C LYS A 670 -0.17 -30.25 -3.80
N VAL A 671 0.21 -30.07 -5.07
CA VAL A 671 1.44 -30.63 -5.65
C VAL A 671 2.51 -29.56 -5.66
N PHE A 672 3.72 -29.95 -5.26
CA PHE A 672 4.91 -29.11 -5.17
C PHE A 672 5.92 -29.56 -6.23
N PHE A 673 6.53 -28.62 -6.95
CA PHE A 673 7.47 -28.86 -8.04
C PHE A 673 8.78 -28.11 -7.81
N ARG A 674 9.89 -28.73 -8.19
CA ARG A 674 11.18 -28.04 -8.29
C ARG A 674 11.15 -27.03 -9.45
N ALA A 675 12.05 -26.05 -9.36
CA ALA A 675 12.27 -25.08 -10.43
C ALA A 675 12.53 -25.79 -11.78
N GLY A 676 11.92 -25.27 -12.85
CA GLY A 676 12.04 -25.80 -14.21
C GLY A 676 11.05 -26.92 -14.60
N VAL A 677 10.55 -27.72 -13.65
CA VAL A 677 9.68 -28.88 -13.98
C VAL A 677 8.35 -28.46 -14.58
N LEU A 678 7.70 -27.43 -14.03
CA LEU A 678 6.47 -26.89 -14.61
C LEU A 678 6.69 -26.31 -16.01
N ALA A 679 7.86 -25.71 -16.27
CA ALA A 679 8.17 -25.15 -17.58
C ALA A 679 8.28 -26.25 -18.65
N GLU A 680 8.84 -27.41 -18.29
CA GLU A 680 8.86 -28.59 -19.16
C GLU A 680 7.44 -29.11 -19.43
N LEU A 681 6.59 -29.20 -18.40
CA LEU A 681 5.19 -29.62 -18.57
C LEU A 681 4.38 -28.65 -19.44
N GLU A 682 4.56 -27.34 -19.27
CA GLU A 682 3.91 -26.33 -20.12
C GLU A 682 4.38 -26.44 -21.58
N GLU A 683 5.65 -26.73 -21.82
CA GLU A 683 6.14 -26.92 -23.19
C GLU A 683 5.46 -28.08 -23.91
N VAL A 684 5.31 -29.22 -23.23
CA VAL A 684 4.59 -30.37 -23.79
C VAL A 684 3.11 -30.00 -24.00
N ARG A 685 2.53 -29.20 -23.10
CA ARG A 685 1.13 -28.78 -23.16
C ARG A 685 0.87 -27.84 -24.31
N ASP A 686 1.72 -26.84 -24.53
CA ASP A 686 1.60 -25.89 -25.63
C ASP A 686 1.70 -26.59 -26.98
N ASN A 687 2.63 -27.54 -27.12
CA ASN A 687 2.73 -28.36 -28.33
C ASN A 687 1.43 -29.14 -28.60
N LYS A 688 0.81 -29.70 -27.55
CA LYS A 688 -0.46 -30.42 -27.67
C LYS A 688 -1.62 -29.49 -28.01
N LEU A 689 -1.72 -28.35 -27.34
CA LEU A 689 -2.74 -27.34 -27.56
C LEU A 689 -2.67 -26.78 -28.99
N SER A 690 -1.46 -26.50 -29.49
CA SER A 690 -1.24 -26.01 -30.86
C SER A 690 -1.85 -26.96 -31.91
N LEU A 691 -1.68 -28.27 -31.75
CA LEU A 691 -2.29 -29.28 -32.62
C LEU A 691 -3.82 -29.27 -32.53
N VAL A 692 -4.38 -29.21 -31.32
CA VAL A 692 -5.84 -29.19 -31.09
C VAL A 692 -6.47 -27.93 -31.68
N PHE A 693 -5.89 -26.76 -31.41
CA PHE A 693 -6.39 -25.48 -31.93
C PHE A 693 -6.30 -25.41 -33.44
N THR A 694 -5.24 -25.94 -34.06
CA THR A 694 -5.14 -26.01 -35.52
C THR A 694 -6.29 -26.84 -36.12
N GLY A 695 -6.62 -27.98 -35.51
CA GLY A 695 -7.76 -28.81 -35.92
C GLY A 695 -9.11 -28.10 -35.73
N PHE A 696 -9.31 -27.44 -34.59
CA PHE A 696 -10.52 -26.65 -34.33
C PHE A 696 -10.68 -25.49 -35.32
N GLN A 697 -9.61 -24.72 -35.55
CA GLN A 697 -9.58 -23.64 -36.53
C GLN A 697 -9.95 -24.13 -37.93
N ALA A 698 -9.42 -25.28 -38.35
CA ALA A 698 -9.77 -25.90 -39.63
C ALA A 698 -11.28 -26.25 -39.70
N HIS A 699 -11.85 -26.83 -38.63
CA HIS A 699 -13.27 -27.16 -38.58
C HIS A 699 -14.16 -25.90 -38.62
N CYS A 700 -13.82 -24.87 -37.83
CA CYS A 700 -14.53 -23.58 -37.81
C CYS A 700 -14.50 -22.91 -39.18
N ARG A 701 -13.31 -22.79 -39.79
CA ARG A 701 -13.15 -22.24 -41.15
C ARG A 701 -13.97 -23.04 -42.17
N GLY A 702 -13.95 -24.37 -42.07
CA GLY A 702 -14.74 -25.25 -42.94
C GLY A 702 -16.25 -25.12 -42.75
N LYS A 703 -16.74 -24.89 -41.52
CA LYS A 703 -18.17 -24.67 -41.23
C LYS A 703 -18.63 -23.29 -41.69
N LEU A 704 -17.83 -22.25 -41.46
CA LEU A 704 -18.09 -20.88 -41.93
C LEU A 704 -18.17 -20.85 -43.47
N SER A 705 -17.17 -21.41 -44.15
CA SER A 705 -17.15 -21.47 -45.62
C SER A 705 -18.37 -22.22 -46.19
N ARG A 706 -18.78 -23.34 -45.59
CA ARG A 706 -20.01 -24.06 -46.00
C ARG A 706 -21.29 -23.28 -45.73
N LYS A 707 -21.37 -22.50 -44.65
CA LYS A 707 -22.51 -21.61 -44.36
C LYS A 707 -22.59 -20.50 -45.41
N ASP A 708 -21.46 -19.89 -45.76
CA ASP A 708 -21.40 -18.84 -46.77
C ASP A 708 -21.75 -19.38 -48.16
N TYR A 709 -21.28 -20.58 -48.49
CA TYR A 709 -21.69 -21.29 -49.70
C TYR A 709 -23.20 -21.58 -49.73
N ARG A 710 -23.80 -22.03 -48.63
CA ARG A 710 -25.26 -22.22 -48.55
C ARG A 710 -26.01 -20.91 -48.78
N LYS A 711 -25.59 -19.82 -48.14
CA LYS A 711 -26.17 -18.49 -48.36
C LYS A 711 -26.06 -18.08 -49.82
N LEU A 712 -24.91 -18.32 -50.46
CA LEU A 712 -24.72 -18.01 -51.88
C LEU A 712 -25.64 -18.85 -52.76
N SER A 713 -25.76 -20.14 -52.50
CA SER A 713 -26.68 -21.05 -53.20
C SER A 713 -28.15 -20.65 -53.02
N GLU A 714 -28.55 -20.30 -51.80
CA GLU A 714 -29.88 -19.78 -51.49
C GLU A 714 -30.15 -18.45 -52.19
N LYS A 715 -29.18 -17.53 -52.21
CA LYS A 715 -29.27 -16.27 -52.96
C LYS A 715 -29.46 -16.52 -54.45
N THR A 716 -28.71 -17.45 -55.04
CA THR A 716 -28.86 -17.82 -56.46
C THR A 716 -30.26 -18.40 -56.72
N ARG A 717 -30.74 -19.30 -55.87
CA ARG A 717 -32.09 -19.85 -55.96
C ARG A 717 -33.17 -18.78 -55.80
N ALA A 718 -33.02 -17.90 -54.80
CA ALA A 718 -33.93 -16.79 -54.57
C ALA A 718 -33.94 -15.81 -55.74
N ALA A 719 -32.78 -15.51 -56.33
CA ALA A 719 -32.68 -14.66 -57.52
C ALA A 719 -33.47 -15.24 -58.69
N LEU A 720 -33.41 -16.56 -58.92
CA LEU A 720 -34.23 -17.23 -59.95
C LEU A 720 -35.74 -17.11 -59.66
N VAL A 721 -36.15 -17.31 -58.40
CA VAL A 721 -37.55 -17.16 -57.98
C VAL A 721 -38.02 -15.71 -58.11
N ILE A 722 -37.20 -14.73 -57.73
CA ILE A 722 -37.48 -13.30 -57.87
C ILE A 722 -37.62 -12.95 -59.35
N GLN A 723 -36.69 -13.38 -60.21
CA GLN A 723 -36.79 -13.14 -61.66
C GLN A 723 -38.07 -13.73 -62.24
N ARG A 724 -38.45 -14.95 -61.83
CA ARG A 724 -39.73 -15.57 -62.23
C ARG A 724 -40.93 -14.74 -61.73
N ASN A 725 -40.92 -14.33 -60.47
CA ASN A 725 -42.01 -13.56 -59.87
C ASN A 725 -42.13 -12.15 -60.46
N ILE A 726 -41.03 -11.45 -60.76
CA ILE A 726 -41.06 -10.16 -61.43
C ILE A 726 -41.72 -10.29 -62.81
N ARG A 727 -41.35 -11.31 -63.59
CA ARG A 727 -42.01 -11.61 -64.86
C ARG A 727 -43.50 -11.91 -64.68
N ALA A 728 -43.88 -12.64 -63.63
CA ALA A 728 -45.28 -12.93 -63.30
C ALA A 728 -46.06 -11.68 -62.84
N ILE A 729 -45.48 -10.83 -62.00
CA ILE A 729 -46.04 -9.56 -61.54
C ILE A 729 -46.24 -8.62 -62.72
N ASN A 730 -45.30 -8.54 -63.65
CA ASN A 730 -45.48 -7.73 -64.86
C ASN A 730 -46.68 -8.21 -65.68
N LYS A 731 -46.90 -9.53 -65.79
CA LYS A 731 -48.12 -10.09 -66.40
C LYS A 731 -49.38 -9.77 -65.58
N LEU A 732 -49.32 -9.89 -64.25
CA LEU A 732 -50.44 -9.59 -63.33
C LEU A 732 -50.81 -8.10 -63.31
N LYS A 733 -49.84 -7.18 -63.39
CA LYS A 733 -50.08 -5.74 -63.49
C LYS A 733 -50.80 -5.36 -64.79
N GLN A 734 -50.63 -6.13 -65.85
CA GLN A 734 -51.39 -5.98 -67.09
C GLN A 734 -52.81 -6.53 -66.96
N ASN A 735 -53.10 -7.38 -65.96
CA ASN A 735 -54.43 -7.93 -65.71
C ASN A 735 -55.36 -6.87 -65.06
N PRO A 736 -56.52 -6.55 -65.66
CA PRO A 736 -57.48 -5.60 -65.11
C PRO A 736 -57.99 -5.92 -63.69
N TRP A 737 -58.18 -7.21 -63.35
CA TRP A 737 -58.70 -7.63 -62.05
C TRP A 737 -57.75 -7.34 -60.89
N TRP A 738 -56.43 -7.41 -61.13
CA TRP A 738 -55.43 -7.12 -60.11
C TRP A 738 -55.36 -5.62 -59.75
N LYS A 739 -55.60 -4.74 -60.73
CA LYS A 739 -55.65 -3.28 -60.51
C LYS A 739 -56.80 -2.90 -59.58
N LEU A 740 -57.97 -3.52 -59.77
CA LEU A 740 -59.15 -3.30 -58.93
C LEU A 740 -58.90 -3.70 -57.47
N TYR A 741 -58.31 -4.89 -57.24
CA TYR A 741 -58.01 -5.36 -55.88
C TYR A 741 -57.06 -4.44 -55.12
N TYR A 742 -56.00 -3.94 -55.77
CA TYR A 742 -55.01 -3.09 -55.11
C TYR A 742 -55.55 -1.71 -54.73
N GLN A 743 -56.56 -1.21 -55.46
CA GLN A 743 -57.26 0.05 -55.13
C GLN A 743 -58.20 -0.10 -53.93
N ILE A 744 -58.84 -1.26 -53.77
CA ILE A 744 -59.81 -1.51 -52.69
C ILE A 744 -59.10 -1.89 -51.38
N ARG A 745 -57.97 -2.60 -51.44
CA ARG A 745 -57.27 -3.16 -50.28
C ARG A 745 -56.93 -2.15 -49.15
N PRO A 746 -56.47 -0.91 -49.42
CA PRO A 746 -56.14 0.06 -48.37
C PRO A 746 -57.36 0.66 -47.65
N MET A 747 -58.55 0.54 -48.25
CA MET A 747 -59.80 1.09 -47.67
C MET A 747 -60.47 0.11 -46.69
N LEU A 748 -59.85 -1.05 -46.43
CA LEU A 748 -60.39 -2.06 -45.53
C LEU A 748 -60.05 -1.72 -44.06
N PRO A 749 -61.06 -1.55 -43.17
CA PRO A 749 -60.88 -1.11 -41.77
C PRO A 749 -60.01 -2.00 -40.88
N SER A 750 -59.80 -3.26 -41.26
CA SER A 750 -59.31 -4.36 -40.39
C SER A 750 -57.92 -4.21 -39.78
N ARG A 751 -57.07 -3.25 -40.21
CA ARG A 751 -55.65 -3.22 -39.84
C ARG A 751 -55.32 -2.40 -38.58
N LYS A 752 -56.15 -1.42 -38.22
CA LYS A 752 -55.90 -0.55 -37.06
C LYS A 752 -56.37 -1.17 -35.74
N ASP A 753 -57.48 -1.91 -35.78
CA ASP A 753 -58.01 -2.62 -34.60
C ASP A 753 -57.07 -3.71 -34.11
N GLU A 754 -56.35 -4.37 -35.02
CA GLU A 754 -55.37 -5.40 -34.68
C GLU A 754 -54.13 -4.82 -33.97
N GLN A 755 -53.70 -3.60 -34.34
CA GLN A 755 -52.59 -2.91 -33.67
C GLN A 755 -52.98 -2.46 -32.26
N ILE A 756 -54.19 -1.93 -32.07
CA ILE A 756 -54.70 -1.52 -30.75
C ILE A 756 -54.83 -2.73 -29.83
N ARG A 757 -55.25 -3.90 -30.35
CA ARG A 757 -55.34 -5.14 -29.57
C ARG A 757 -53.97 -5.59 -29.03
N LEU A 758 -52.94 -5.61 -29.88
CA LEU A 758 -51.59 -6.00 -29.49
C LEU A 758 -50.98 -5.06 -28.43
N LEU A 759 -51.24 -3.75 -28.52
CA LEU A 759 -50.79 -2.78 -27.52
C LEU A 759 -51.48 -2.98 -26.16
N LYS A 760 -52.79 -3.27 -26.15
CA LYS A 760 -53.55 -3.55 -24.92
C LYS A 760 -53.09 -4.83 -24.22
N GLU A 761 -52.78 -5.89 -24.97
CA GLU A 761 -52.19 -7.11 -24.41
C GLU A 761 -50.84 -6.83 -23.77
N ARG A 762 -50.00 -6.02 -24.40
CA ARG A 762 -48.68 -5.65 -23.88
C ARG A 762 -48.75 -4.84 -22.59
N ILE A 763 -49.68 -3.89 -22.49
CA ILE A 763 -49.89 -3.11 -21.26
C ILE A 763 -50.27 -4.03 -20.09
N LYS A 764 -51.19 -4.98 -20.33
CA LYS A 764 -51.62 -5.93 -19.31
C LYS A 764 -50.47 -6.79 -18.77
N GLU A 765 -49.61 -7.30 -19.65
CA GLU A 765 -48.42 -8.07 -19.23
C GLU A 765 -47.46 -7.26 -18.35
N LEU A 766 -47.30 -5.97 -18.64
CA LEU A 766 -46.40 -5.08 -17.89
C LEU A 766 -46.99 -4.71 -16.52
N GLU A 767 -48.31 -4.47 -16.43
CA GLU A 767 -48.99 -4.23 -15.16
C GLU A 767 -48.91 -5.44 -14.20
N GLU A 768 -49.02 -6.66 -14.72
CA GLU A 768 -48.86 -7.90 -13.94
C GLU A 768 -47.42 -8.12 -13.46
N LYS A 769 -46.42 -7.62 -14.19
CA LYS A 769 -45.02 -7.63 -13.74
C LYS A 769 -44.77 -6.59 -12.66
N LEU A 770 -45.31 -5.38 -12.83
CA LEU A 770 -45.19 -4.30 -11.85
C LEU A 770 -45.73 -4.70 -10.48
N GLN A 771 -46.89 -5.34 -10.43
CA GLN A 771 -47.49 -5.83 -9.18
C GLN A 771 -46.63 -6.87 -8.47
N ARG A 772 -45.95 -7.76 -9.22
CA ARG A 772 -45.03 -8.75 -8.64
C ARG A 772 -43.81 -8.10 -8.01
N GLU A 773 -43.19 -7.14 -8.70
CA GLU A 773 -42.04 -6.39 -8.19
C GLU A 773 -42.39 -5.58 -6.92
N ILE A 774 -43.58 -4.98 -6.85
CA ILE A 774 -44.06 -4.30 -5.64
C ILE A 774 -44.13 -5.26 -4.44
N GLN A 775 -44.65 -6.48 -4.65
CA GLN A 775 -44.76 -7.49 -3.60
C GLN A 775 -43.39 -7.99 -3.14
N GLU A 776 -42.46 -8.19 -4.06
CA GLU A 776 -41.10 -8.62 -3.77
C GLU A 776 -40.33 -7.55 -2.97
N ARG A 777 -40.45 -6.27 -3.34
CA ARG A 777 -39.86 -5.15 -2.59
C ARG A 777 -40.33 -5.12 -1.14
N ARG A 778 -41.63 -5.31 -0.89
CA ARG A 778 -42.19 -5.33 0.48
C ARG A 778 -41.60 -6.48 1.31
N LYS A 779 -41.39 -7.65 0.72
CA LYS A 779 -40.76 -8.79 1.40
C LYS A 779 -39.30 -8.50 1.76
N LEU A 780 -38.54 -7.95 0.82
CA LEU A 780 -37.14 -7.58 1.04
C LEU A 780 -36.99 -6.48 2.10
N GLU A 781 -37.89 -5.50 2.10
CA GLU A 781 -37.89 -4.42 3.10
C GLU A 781 -38.14 -4.94 4.51
N SER A 782 -39.09 -5.87 4.69
CA SER A 782 -39.33 -6.53 5.97
C SER A 782 -38.12 -7.35 6.44
N ALA A 783 -37.51 -8.12 5.54
CA ALA A 783 -36.32 -8.92 5.88
C ALA A 783 -35.13 -8.03 6.28
N ASN A 784 -34.92 -6.92 5.58
CA ASN A 784 -33.84 -5.97 5.88
C ASN A 784 -33.99 -5.36 7.27
N THR A 785 -35.21 -4.98 7.67
CA THR A 785 -35.46 -4.46 9.02
C THR A 785 -35.23 -5.49 10.12
N GLN A 786 -35.52 -6.77 9.88
CA GLN A 786 -35.27 -7.84 10.84
C GLN A 786 -33.77 -8.10 11.02
N LEU A 787 -33.02 -8.19 9.92
CA LEU A 787 -31.58 -8.38 9.94
C LEU A 787 -30.83 -7.20 10.59
N GLU A 788 -31.34 -5.98 10.45
CA GLU A 788 -30.77 -4.80 11.11
C GLU A 788 -30.89 -4.86 12.64
N VAL A 789 -32.04 -5.30 13.14
CA VAL A 789 -32.24 -5.52 14.59
C VAL A 789 -31.33 -6.64 15.09
N GLU A 790 -31.26 -7.77 14.38
CA GLU A 790 -30.38 -8.88 14.75
C GLU A 790 -28.91 -8.45 14.79
N LYS A 791 -28.45 -7.71 13.78
CA LYS A 791 -27.09 -7.17 13.73
C LYS A 791 -26.76 -6.34 14.99
N ILE A 792 -27.61 -5.39 15.36
CA ILE A 792 -27.38 -4.53 16.54
C ILE A 792 -27.26 -5.39 17.81
N THR A 793 -28.15 -6.37 17.99
CA THR A 793 -28.11 -7.25 19.17
C THR A 793 -26.84 -8.08 19.26
N PHE A 794 -26.32 -8.59 18.14
CA PHE A 794 -25.07 -9.36 18.12
C PHE A 794 -23.83 -8.48 18.30
N GLU A 795 -23.84 -7.24 17.82
CA GLU A 795 -22.75 -6.27 18.07
C GLU A 795 -22.64 -5.94 19.56
N GLU A 796 -23.77 -5.75 20.26
CA GLU A 796 -23.80 -5.54 21.71
C GLU A 796 -23.27 -6.75 22.49
N LEU A 797 -23.68 -7.97 22.12
CA LEU A 797 -23.17 -9.20 22.75
C LEU A 797 -21.66 -9.36 22.56
N LEU A 798 -21.14 -9.10 21.36
CA LEU A 798 -19.72 -9.19 21.06
C LEU A 798 -18.90 -8.15 21.84
N HIS A 799 -19.44 -6.95 22.02
CA HIS A 799 -18.79 -5.90 22.81
C HIS A 799 -18.64 -6.31 24.29
N ASN A 800 -19.69 -6.90 24.86
CA ASN A 800 -19.67 -7.39 26.25
C ASN A 800 -18.64 -8.51 26.44
N GLU A 801 -18.57 -9.48 25.53
CA GLU A 801 -17.59 -10.58 25.58
C GLU A 801 -16.14 -10.10 25.42
N ARG A 802 -15.90 -9.09 24.57
CA ARG A 802 -14.56 -8.48 24.41
C ARG A 802 -14.07 -7.81 25.70
N SER A 803 -14.96 -7.11 26.40
CA SER A 803 -14.65 -6.47 27.69
C SER A 803 -14.30 -7.52 28.75
N LEU A 804 -15.09 -8.61 28.84
CA LEU A 804 -14.81 -9.74 29.73
C LEU A 804 -13.47 -10.43 29.45
N SER A 805 -13.11 -10.60 28.17
CA SER A 805 -11.82 -11.17 27.78
C SER A 805 -10.62 -10.30 28.20
N LEU A 806 -10.74 -8.98 28.08
CA LEU A 806 -9.69 -8.03 28.48
C LEU A 806 -9.47 -8.04 29.99
N GLU A 807 -10.55 -8.06 30.77
CA GLU A 807 -10.47 -8.19 32.24
C GLU A 807 -9.74 -9.48 32.65
N LYS A 808 -9.98 -10.59 31.95
CA LYS A 808 -9.30 -11.87 32.19
C LYS A 808 -7.82 -11.84 31.79
N ASP A 809 -7.46 -11.16 30.70
CA ASP A 809 -6.06 -10.97 30.29
C ASP A 809 -5.27 -10.12 31.29
N GLU A 810 -5.88 -9.06 31.85
CA GLU A 810 -5.28 -8.26 32.92
C GLU A 810 -5.06 -9.09 34.19
N LEU A 811 -6.00 -9.96 34.54
CA LEU A 811 -5.87 -10.91 35.66
C LEU A 811 -4.72 -11.89 35.44
N ILE A 812 -4.61 -12.49 34.25
CA ILE A 812 -3.52 -13.41 33.90
C ILE A 812 -2.16 -12.71 33.93
N GLN A 813 -2.06 -11.48 33.42
CA GLN A 813 -0.81 -10.70 33.49
C GLN A 813 -0.44 -10.36 34.93
N LYS A 814 -1.41 -9.99 35.78
CA LYS A 814 -1.16 -9.76 37.20
C LYS A 814 -0.63 -11.02 37.88
N ILE A 815 -1.28 -12.17 37.67
CA ILE A 815 -0.86 -13.45 38.27
C ILE A 815 0.55 -13.83 37.79
N LYS A 816 0.85 -13.73 36.48
CA LYS A 816 2.18 -14.02 35.91
C LYS A 816 3.29 -13.07 36.39
N PHE A 817 2.97 -11.80 36.64
CA PHE A 817 3.91 -10.87 37.28
C PHE A 817 4.22 -11.24 38.74
N THR A 818 3.26 -11.86 39.44
CA THR A 818 3.48 -12.41 40.78
C THR A 818 4.30 -13.71 40.76
N GLU A 819 4.32 -14.43 39.64
CA GLU A 819 5.11 -15.66 39.44
C GLU A 819 6.58 -15.43 38.99
N GLU A 820 7.00 -14.20 38.67
CA GLU A 820 8.39 -13.97 38.22
C GLU A 820 9.40 -14.37 39.32
N PRO A 821 10.28 -15.35 39.06
CA PRO A 821 11.14 -15.96 40.06
C PRO A 821 12.44 -15.16 40.22
N GLU A 822 12.38 -13.91 40.67
CA GLU A 822 13.59 -13.11 40.92
C GLU A 822 14.36 -13.51 42.19
N ASN A 823 13.90 -14.51 42.96
CA ASN A 823 14.58 -14.92 44.20
C ASN A 823 14.91 -16.42 44.33
N ILE A 824 14.54 -17.29 43.38
CA ILE A 824 14.66 -18.75 43.59
C ILE A 824 16.05 -19.29 43.20
N ASP A 825 16.71 -18.72 42.19
CA ASP A 825 18.05 -19.18 41.78
C ASP A 825 19.17 -18.69 42.72
N GLU A 826 18.96 -17.62 43.49
CA GLU A 826 19.89 -17.19 44.53
C GLU A 826 19.69 -18.00 45.83
N TYR A 827 18.45 -18.40 46.14
CA TYR A 827 18.11 -19.14 47.37
C TYR A 827 18.43 -20.65 47.31
N ASN A 828 18.35 -21.28 46.13
CA ASN A 828 18.64 -22.71 45.94
C ASN A 828 20.15 -23.06 46.07
N SER A 829 21.02 -22.06 46.19
CA SER A 829 22.45 -22.26 46.39
C SER A 829 22.87 -22.34 47.88
N THR A 830 21.96 -22.04 48.81
CA THR A 830 22.20 -22.08 50.27
C THR A 830 21.44 -23.23 50.93
N LYS A 831 22.17 -24.21 51.49
CA LYS A 831 21.58 -25.23 52.37
C LYS A 831 21.00 -24.54 53.62
N PRO A 832 19.72 -24.74 53.98
CA PRO A 832 19.12 -24.10 55.15
C PRO A 832 19.66 -24.73 56.44
N SER A 833 20.08 -23.89 57.39
CA SER A 833 20.68 -24.30 58.67
C SER A 833 19.72 -24.11 59.87
N SER A 834 18.45 -23.74 59.65
CA SER A 834 17.52 -23.39 60.74
C SER A 834 16.09 -23.83 60.45
N LYS A 835 15.38 -24.25 61.51
CA LYS A 835 14.03 -24.85 61.46
C LYS A 835 12.95 -23.84 61.02
N ASP A 836 13.14 -22.56 61.30
CA ASP A 836 12.21 -21.48 60.94
C ASP A 836 12.21 -21.19 59.43
N GLN A 837 13.37 -21.30 58.75
CA GLN A 837 13.46 -21.12 57.30
C GLN A 837 12.76 -22.22 56.51
N LEU A 838 12.55 -23.40 57.12
CA LEU A 838 11.86 -24.52 56.49
C LEU A 838 10.33 -24.33 56.50
N LEU A 839 9.80 -23.68 57.55
CA LEU A 839 8.38 -23.33 57.67
C LEU A 839 7.98 -22.24 56.67
N ASP A 840 8.82 -21.21 56.48
CA ASP A 840 8.59 -20.15 55.49
C ASP A 840 8.64 -20.70 54.04
N LEU A 841 9.53 -21.67 53.78
CA LEU A 841 9.58 -22.39 52.50
C LEU A 841 8.34 -23.25 52.23
N GLU A 842 7.78 -23.89 53.26
CA GLU A 842 6.55 -24.68 53.13
C GLU A 842 5.32 -23.78 52.88
N GLN A 843 5.23 -22.62 53.53
CA GLN A 843 4.16 -21.65 53.31
C GLN A 843 4.20 -21.03 51.91
N THR A 844 5.37 -20.58 51.46
CA THR A 844 5.55 -20.02 50.10
C THR A 844 5.28 -21.05 49.00
N ASN A 845 5.68 -22.32 49.19
CA ASN A 845 5.34 -23.39 48.26
C ASN A 845 3.84 -23.69 48.22
N HIS A 846 3.13 -23.57 49.35
CA HIS A 846 1.68 -23.75 49.40
C HIS A 846 0.95 -22.62 48.67
N GLU A 847 1.37 -21.37 48.87
CA GLU A 847 0.83 -20.20 48.16
C GLU A 847 1.08 -20.27 46.65
N MET A 848 2.30 -20.67 46.24
CA MET A 848 2.63 -20.90 44.83
C MET A 848 1.79 -22.00 44.18
N SER A 849 1.46 -23.06 44.93
CA SER A 849 0.59 -24.14 44.44
C SER A 849 -0.85 -23.67 44.22
N GLN A 850 -1.38 -22.84 45.10
CA GLN A 850 -2.73 -22.25 44.97
C GLN A 850 -2.81 -21.23 43.83
N LEU A 851 -1.75 -20.44 43.60
CA LEU A 851 -1.69 -19.51 42.47
C LEU A 851 -1.64 -20.25 41.12
N LYS A 852 -0.94 -21.38 41.04
CA LYS A 852 -0.90 -22.22 39.83
C LYS A 852 -2.27 -22.81 39.47
N THR A 853 -3.01 -23.34 40.45
CA THR A 853 -4.34 -23.89 40.18
C THR A 853 -5.32 -22.82 39.70
N THR A 854 -5.28 -21.63 40.31
CA THR A 854 -6.10 -20.50 39.85
C THR A 854 -5.70 -19.97 38.46
N LEU A 855 -4.41 -20.02 38.10
CA LEU A 855 -3.94 -19.72 36.75
C LEU A 855 -4.48 -20.72 35.71
N GLU A 856 -4.38 -22.02 35.99
CA GLU A 856 -4.91 -23.07 35.09
C GLU A 856 -6.43 -22.95 34.89
N GLU A 857 -7.17 -22.68 35.96
CA GLU A 857 -8.62 -22.46 35.89
C GLU A 857 -8.98 -21.22 35.05
N THR A 858 -8.26 -20.10 35.24
CA THR A 858 -8.51 -18.86 34.47
C THR A 858 -8.10 -18.97 33.00
N GLU A 859 -7.01 -19.68 32.68
CA GLU A 859 -6.61 -20.00 31.31
C GLU A 859 -7.64 -20.91 30.60
N SER A 860 -8.23 -21.88 31.32
CA SER A 860 -9.28 -22.74 30.77
C SER A 860 -10.58 -21.96 30.43
N GLN A 861 -10.97 -21.03 31.31
CA GLN A 861 -12.13 -20.16 31.09
C GLN A 861 -11.90 -19.22 29.89
N LYS A 862 -10.69 -18.67 29.75
CA LYS A 862 -10.29 -17.86 28.60
C LYS A 862 -10.44 -18.64 27.29
N MET A 863 -9.96 -19.89 27.23
CA MET A 863 -10.07 -20.70 26.02
C MET A 863 -11.54 -20.95 25.60
N LEU A 864 -12.44 -21.03 26.57
CA LEU A 864 -13.88 -21.20 26.32
C LEU A 864 -14.52 -19.91 25.80
N LEU A 865 -14.14 -18.77 26.40
CA LEU A 865 -14.53 -17.42 25.96
C LEU A 865 -14.04 -17.12 24.53
N GLU A 866 -12.80 -17.48 24.18
CA GLU A 866 -12.27 -17.31 22.83
C GLU A 866 -13.04 -18.13 21.78
N LYS A 867 -13.47 -19.36 22.14
CA LYS A 867 -14.32 -20.19 21.27
C LYS A 867 -15.71 -19.58 21.07
N LEU A 868 -16.32 -19.06 22.13
CA LEU A 868 -17.61 -18.38 22.06
C LEU A 868 -17.52 -17.10 21.23
N LYS A 869 -16.50 -16.28 21.47
CA LYS A 869 -16.20 -15.08 20.68
C LYS A 869 -16.07 -15.41 19.19
N LYS A 870 -15.31 -16.45 18.85
CA LYS A 870 -15.15 -16.87 17.45
C LYS A 870 -16.48 -17.26 16.81
N ASN A 871 -17.32 -18.02 17.52
CA ASN A 871 -18.64 -18.42 17.03
C ASN A 871 -19.56 -17.20 16.79
N LEU A 872 -19.55 -16.23 17.70
CA LEU A 872 -20.30 -14.98 17.54
C LEU A 872 -19.77 -14.13 16.37
N GLU A 873 -18.45 -14.08 16.18
CA GLU A 873 -17.83 -13.37 15.04
C GLU A 873 -18.16 -14.01 13.69
N ASP A 874 -18.20 -15.34 13.62
CA ASP A 874 -18.62 -16.08 12.43
C ASP A 874 -20.09 -15.79 12.09
N ARG A 875 -20.98 -15.86 13.10
CA ARG A 875 -22.43 -15.63 12.94
C ARG A 875 -22.77 -14.18 12.60
N LEU A 876 -22.05 -13.22 13.17
CA LEU A 876 -22.17 -11.80 12.81
C LEU A 876 -21.71 -11.57 11.36
N GLY A 877 -20.69 -12.28 10.90
CA GLY A 877 -20.26 -12.28 9.50
C GLY A 877 -21.37 -12.73 8.55
N GLU A 878 -22.02 -13.85 8.86
CA GLU A 878 -23.16 -14.37 8.07
C GLU A 878 -24.33 -13.38 8.00
N ILE A 879 -24.70 -12.78 9.13
CA ILE A 879 -25.78 -11.76 9.18
C ILE A 879 -25.40 -10.52 8.36
N HIS A 880 -24.13 -10.11 8.38
CA HIS A 880 -23.66 -8.94 7.63
C HIS A 880 -23.74 -9.17 6.12
N GLU A 881 -23.36 -10.35 5.64
CA GLU A 881 -23.47 -10.75 4.24
C GLU A 881 -24.95 -10.77 3.79
N GLN A 882 -25.82 -11.40 4.59
CA GLN A 882 -27.27 -11.45 4.32
C GLN A 882 -27.91 -10.06 4.27
N TYR A 883 -27.55 -9.16 5.19
CA TYR A 883 -28.05 -7.78 5.21
C TYR A 883 -27.60 -7.01 3.97
N HIS A 884 -26.33 -7.13 3.60
CA HIS A 884 -25.77 -6.45 2.44
C HIS A 884 -26.44 -6.91 1.14
N ASP A 885 -26.62 -8.22 0.96
CA ASP A 885 -27.30 -8.78 -0.21
C ASP A 885 -28.78 -8.36 -0.27
N ALA A 886 -29.49 -8.37 0.87
CA ALA A 886 -30.86 -7.89 0.95
C ALA A 886 -31.00 -6.40 0.59
N SER A 887 -30.06 -5.57 1.05
CA SER A 887 -30.03 -4.13 0.77
C SER A 887 -29.74 -3.82 -0.70
N GLN A 888 -28.79 -4.53 -1.32
CA GLN A 888 -28.51 -4.40 -2.75
C GLN A 888 -29.71 -4.83 -3.60
N ASN A 889 -30.32 -5.96 -3.28
CA ASN A 889 -31.50 -6.46 -3.98
C ASN A 889 -32.69 -5.50 -3.86
N LYS A 890 -32.88 -4.87 -2.69
CA LYS A 890 -33.88 -3.80 -2.50
C LYS A 890 -33.65 -2.64 -3.47
N HIS A 891 -32.40 -2.19 -3.61
CA HIS A 891 -32.09 -1.02 -4.44
C HIS A 891 -32.20 -1.31 -5.95
N VAL A 892 -31.92 -2.53 -6.38
CA VAL A 892 -32.17 -3.00 -7.76
C VAL A 892 -33.67 -3.04 -8.05
N ALA A 893 -34.47 -3.58 -7.12
CA ALA A 893 -35.92 -3.63 -7.26
C ALA A 893 -36.55 -2.22 -7.38
N GLU A 894 -36.07 -1.23 -6.63
CA GLU A 894 -36.51 0.17 -6.74
C GLU A 894 -36.27 0.79 -8.12
N LYS A 895 -35.09 0.54 -8.71
CA LYS A 895 -34.77 1.03 -10.06
C LYS A 895 -35.67 0.39 -11.11
N ASN A 896 -35.84 -0.93 -11.03
CA ASN A 896 -36.69 -1.68 -11.97
C ASN A 896 -38.15 -1.20 -11.91
N LEU A 897 -38.68 -0.99 -10.70
CA LEU A 897 -40.04 -0.50 -10.48
C LEU A 897 -40.24 0.88 -11.13
N SER A 898 -39.30 1.81 -10.93
CA SER A 898 -39.38 3.14 -11.53
C SER A 898 -39.31 3.14 -13.07
N ALA A 899 -38.57 2.20 -13.67
CA ALA A 899 -38.46 2.06 -15.11
C ALA A 899 -39.74 1.48 -15.71
N LEU A 900 -40.31 0.46 -15.05
CA LEU A 900 -41.51 -0.22 -15.50
C LEU A 900 -42.75 0.68 -15.41
N ASP A 901 -42.86 1.50 -14.35
CA ASP A 901 -43.92 2.51 -14.20
C ASP A 901 -43.91 3.52 -15.36
N ARG A 902 -42.73 3.97 -15.80
CA ARG A 902 -42.60 4.89 -16.95
C ARG A 902 -43.02 4.23 -18.26
N GLU A 903 -42.60 3.00 -18.51
CA GLU A 903 -42.94 2.27 -19.74
C GLU A 903 -44.46 2.03 -19.86
N VAL A 904 -45.12 1.69 -18.75
CA VAL A 904 -46.59 1.53 -18.71
C VAL A 904 -47.30 2.86 -18.98
N PHE A 905 -46.79 3.97 -18.44
CA PHE A 905 -47.33 5.31 -18.67
C PHE A 905 -47.26 5.71 -20.15
N ASP A 906 -46.09 5.57 -20.77
CA ASP A 906 -45.87 5.95 -22.17
C ASP A 906 -46.76 5.14 -23.15
N LEU A 907 -46.92 3.82 -22.90
CA LEU A 907 -47.77 2.97 -23.73
C LEU A 907 -49.26 3.30 -23.61
N LYS A 908 -49.73 3.73 -22.43
CA LYS A 908 -51.12 4.16 -22.24
C LYS A 908 -51.43 5.42 -23.05
N GLN A 909 -50.52 6.39 -23.05
CA GLN A 909 -50.64 7.61 -23.86
C GLN A 909 -50.74 7.30 -25.35
N LEU A 910 -49.91 6.35 -25.85
CA LEU A 910 -49.88 5.98 -27.26
C LEU A 910 -51.18 5.27 -27.72
N VAL A 911 -51.82 4.50 -26.83
CA VAL A 911 -53.13 3.89 -27.10
C VAL A 911 -54.22 4.96 -27.22
N GLU A 912 -54.20 5.99 -26.37
CA GLU A 912 -55.15 7.09 -26.39
C GLU A 912 -55.07 7.88 -27.71
N GLU A 913 -53.86 8.24 -28.15
CA GLU A 913 -53.62 8.91 -29.44
C GLU A 913 -54.13 8.09 -30.64
N HIS A 914 -53.90 6.77 -30.64
CA HIS A 914 -54.40 5.89 -31.69
C HIS A 914 -55.92 5.75 -31.68
N GLN A 915 -56.56 5.83 -30.52
CA GLN A 915 -58.01 5.73 -30.39
C GLN A 915 -58.70 7.03 -30.83
N ASP A 916 -58.12 8.20 -30.52
CA ASP A 916 -58.61 9.50 -30.98
C ASP A 916 -58.49 9.66 -32.50
N THR A 917 -57.37 9.20 -33.08
CA THR A 917 -57.21 9.21 -34.55
C THR A 917 -58.15 8.25 -35.27
N ALA A 918 -58.47 7.09 -34.66
CA ALA A 918 -59.47 6.18 -35.18
C ALA A 918 -60.89 6.79 -35.14
N ASN A 919 -61.26 7.42 -34.03
CA ASN A 919 -62.53 8.11 -33.88
C ASN A 919 -62.69 9.26 -34.90
N GLY A 920 -61.65 10.09 -35.06
CA GLY A 920 -61.67 11.19 -36.04
C GLY A 920 -61.76 10.71 -37.49
N LEU A 921 -61.19 9.55 -37.83
CA LEU A 921 -61.34 8.94 -39.16
C LEU A 921 -62.73 8.35 -39.38
N SER A 922 -63.32 7.73 -38.36
CA SER A 922 -64.71 7.22 -38.41
C SER A 922 -65.70 8.37 -38.64
N GLU A 923 -65.49 9.51 -37.99
CA GLU A 923 -66.34 10.69 -38.18
C GLU A 923 -66.21 11.28 -39.59
N LYS A 924 -65.00 11.31 -40.15
CA LYS A 924 -64.77 11.71 -41.55
C LYS A 924 -65.43 10.74 -42.53
N LEU A 925 -65.35 9.43 -42.27
CA LEU A 925 -66.00 8.41 -43.10
C LEU A 925 -67.51 8.63 -43.14
N ARG A 926 -68.14 8.85 -41.99
CA ARG A 926 -69.58 9.11 -41.87
C ARG A 926 -70.01 10.38 -42.61
N LYS A 927 -69.18 11.44 -42.60
CA LYS A 927 -69.42 12.67 -43.39
C LYS A 927 -69.35 12.41 -44.89
N VAL A 928 -68.41 11.59 -45.34
CA VAL A 928 -68.29 11.20 -46.75
C VAL A 928 -69.46 10.31 -47.18
N GLU A 929 -69.88 9.36 -46.34
CA GLU A 929 -71.05 8.50 -46.61
C GLU A 929 -72.34 9.32 -46.71
N ALA A 930 -72.53 10.33 -45.85
CA ALA A 930 -73.66 11.25 -45.95
C ALA A 930 -73.63 12.05 -47.26
N SER A 931 -72.47 12.61 -47.63
CA SER A 931 -72.31 13.34 -48.90
C SER A 931 -72.52 12.46 -50.13
N LEU A 932 -72.12 11.18 -50.06
CA LEU A 932 -72.35 10.21 -51.13
C LEU A 932 -73.84 9.89 -51.28
N LEU A 933 -74.56 9.73 -50.16
CA LEU A 933 -76.00 9.50 -50.16
C LEU A 933 -76.76 10.70 -50.74
N ASP A 934 -76.38 11.92 -50.36
CA ASP A 934 -76.95 13.14 -50.93
C ASP A 934 -76.71 13.22 -52.45
N SER A 935 -75.48 12.94 -52.89
CA SER A 935 -75.14 12.90 -54.33
C SER A 935 -75.91 11.80 -55.08
N GLN A 936 -76.15 10.65 -54.46
CA GLN A 936 -76.97 9.58 -55.04
C GLN A 936 -78.44 10.00 -55.17
N ASN A 937 -78.97 10.69 -54.16
CA ASN A 937 -80.35 11.22 -54.19
C ASN A 937 -80.52 12.32 -55.25
N GLU A 938 -79.52 13.18 -55.44
CA GLU A 938 -79.51 14.15 -56.56
C GLU A 938 -79.48 13.44 -57.91
N LEU A 939 -78.64 12.42 -58.07
CA LEU A 939 -78.55 11.64 -59.31
C LEU A 939 -79.86 10.88 -59.63
N THR A 940 -80.56 10.36 -58.61
CA THR A 940 -81.86 9.71 -58.81
C THR A 940 -82.92 10.73 -59.20
N LYS A 941 -82.93 11.91 -58.57
CA LYS A 941 -83.85 13.00 -58.93
C LYS A 941 -83.61 13.51 -60.36
N GLU A 942 -82.36 13.68 -60.77
CA GLU A 942 -82.00 14.09 -62.14
C GLU A 942 -82.36 13.02 -63.18
N LYS A 943 -82.31 11.73 -62.81
CA LYS A 943 -82.82 10.62 -63.64
C LYS A 943 -84.34 10.65 -63.77
N GLU A 944 -85.06 10.94 -62.70
CA GLU A 944 -86.52 11.08 -62.71
C GLU A 944 -86.96 12.28 -63.57
N GLU A 945 -86.32 13.44 -63.40
CA GLU A 945 -86.55 14.63 -64.22
C GLU A 945 -86.26 14.37 -65.71
N ASN A 946 -85.15 13.68 -66.03
CA ASN A 946 -84.86 13.27 -67.42
C ASN A 946 -85.91 12.29 -67.95
N GLN A 947 -86.40 11.34 -67.15
CA GLN A 947 -87.48 10.44 -67.57
C GLN A 947 -88.80 11.17 -67.82
N GLU A 948 -89.14 12.19 -67.02
CA GLU A 948 -90.30 13.05 -67.26
C GLU A 948 -90.12 13.94 -68.50
N LEU A 949 -88.91 14.45 -68.76
CA LEU A 949 -88.57 15.18 -69.98
C LEU A 949 -88.68 14.29 -71.23
N ILE A 950 -88.29 13.01 -71.13
CA ILE A 950 -88.48 12.02 -72.19
C ILE A 950 -89.97 11.74 -72.40
N LYS A 951 -90.75 11.55 -71.32
CA LYS A 951 -92.21 11.32 -71.42
C LYS A 951 -92.96 12.52 -72.01
N SER A 952 -92.59 13.75 -71.66
CA SER A 952 -93.19 14.97 -72.21
C SER A 952 -92.84 15.19 -73.69
N LYS A 953 -91.61 14.88 -74.11
CA LYS A 953 -91.24 14.87 -75.54
C LYS A 953 -91.99 13.81 -76.35
N VAL A 954 -92.33 12.66 -75.76
CA VAL A 954 -93.13 11.62 -76.43
C VAL A 954 -94.61 12.04 -76.56
N LYS A 955 -95.15 12.87 -75.67
CA LYS A 955 -96.53 13.40 -75.76
C LYS A 955 -96.75 14.48 -76.83
N TYR A 956 -95.69 15.11 -77.35
CA TYR A 956 -95.77 16.11 -78.42
C TYR A 956 -95.57 15.54 -79.84
N ASN A 957 -95.37 14.21 -79.96
CA ASN A 957 -95.21 13.49 -81.23
C ASN A 957 -96.27 12.40 -81.45
N CYS A 958 -97.44 12.53 -80.79
CA CYS A 958 -98.67 11.80 -81.11
C CYS A 958 -99.74 12.76 -81.59
#